data_AF-A0A1V4R4U7-F1
#
_entry.id   AF-A0A1V4R4U7-F1
#
_cell.length_a   1.000
_cell.length_b   1.000
_cell.length_c   1.000
_cell.angle_alpha   90.00
_cell.angle_beta   90.00
_cell.angle_gamma   90.00
#
_symmetry.space_group_name_H-M   'P 1'
#
loop_
_entity.id
_entity.type
_entity.pdbx_description
1 polymer ?
#
loop_
_entity_poly.entity_id
_entity_poly.type
_entity_poly.pdbx_seq_one_letter_code
_entity_poly.pdbx_strand_id
1 'polypeptide(L)'
;MIAHKNILITDIGSTTTKAVLFQKDSESYKLIALKNVGTTVERPQEDVKIGIFDSIQELEEISGMQLLEKDSTSDNLHFNKDTLYLTTSSAGGGLQIIVFGLTLFDSASSAKRAAYGSGGVILDTFAINDNRTPVEKMQLIRLLRPDIILFSGGTDGGNISSIVRMGELLSLAHPKPKFGDKTKIPLVYAGNKDAQSFIKSLFYDKFQLYIVPNIRPTLQDENLPPAQEKIHQLFMDNVMEQAPGYGSLKKVVSDDIIPTPSGVINALRLVSKELGKNVISVDIGGATTDVFSNIMGKYYRTVSANYGMSYSISNVMKDATFKRIQRWLPADIDEHYIRNYIANKMLYPLYIPNDDTQVAIEHAVAREAIRMSKRHHMKMHFNTQKISFLDRLKHMDLDKFLECFYVEKLQEQRSFHMKDVGIMIGAGGVLSNAPSNKHALIAISDGMKPEGITEIWRDNHFISPHLGKLSEVDNELASKLLQKECYQKIGICIRPVCKTMKSDQKVMEIQIGDDSHTIISNTLKYFPNESKATHKISIKLEKGFSFGNGEHEFALETELPILVDTRFRDNTSFTQYNAEMKLFDIEKPKKELEDCFSSYLKNKKIENGTFTIKRELPYSGEIFVTNNEEVKPFTLIGENKYAPPKIYVLSLFTLDYLDLNPELMKKSMLVKEGDSVKFNQKIIEITERGLMSAFSGKSGEYRTPVRGKIEHINFETGTIILREIQDYSTKPLIVNIAKELKIEPKHIKGYLKKREGDFLETYEPLASRLDKDFSKVMPSPATGVITAIDTEKGTITIQYKNEPYHVFANVSGKVIDVEENLSATIQYNGSKLVGIIGFGGEKTSGMLIINKSHLENDTKYRDKILVCFEKISYDFLRDCAEQDVAGMVAPSIDNKDLVEFLGEEIGVALTGNENIPFPIILTEGFGNFRMNAVFETFFKEQQHKKMYMNGHTQIRAGVVRPQMIIFE
;
A
#
# COMPACT_ATOMS: atom_id res chain seq x y z
N MET A 1 20.48 20.28 -31.82
CA MET A 1 20.24 19.11 -32.68
C MET A 1 21.19 18.00 -32.27
N ILE A 2 20.66 16.84 -31.91
CA ILE A 2 21.44 15.65 -31.54
C ILE A 2 22.33 15.21 -32.72
N ALA A 3 23.63 15.12 -32.48
CA ALA A 3 24.64 14.74 -33.48
C ALA A 3 24.82 13.22 -33.66
N HIS A 4 24.35 12.43 -32.69
CA HIS A 4 24.45 10.97 -32.67
C HIS A 4 23.65 10.32 -33.81
N LYS A 5 24.10 9.16 -34.29
CA LYS A 5 23.39 8.40 -35.32
C LYS A 5 22.22 7.61 -34.72
N ASN A 6 22.41 7.11 -33.51
CA ASN A 6 21.49 6.23 -32.82
C ASN A 6 21.05 6.88 -31.48
N ILE A 7 19.77 6.78 -31.15
CA ILE A 7 19.23 7.15 -29.84
C ILE A 7 18.63 5.89 -29.23
N LEU A 8 19.27 5.39 -28.17
CA LEU A 8 18.78 4.26 -27.39
C LEU A 8 18.18 4.81 -26.10
N ILE A 9 16.93 4.46 -25.84
CA ILE A 9 16.25 4.85 -24.61
C ILE A 9 15.74 3.60 -23.91
N THR A 10 16.03 3.45 -22.62
CA THR A 10 15.44 2.39 -21.79
C THR A 10 14.44 2.94 -20.78
N ASP A 11 13.42 2.15 -20.47
CA ASP A 11 12.51 2.37 -19.33
C ASP A 11 12.53 1.13 -18.45
N ILE A 12 13.07 1.29 -17.23
CA ILE A 12 13.18 0.20 -16.27
C ILE A 12 11.89 0.17 -15.44
N GLY A 13 10.90 -0.60 -15.89
CA GLY A 13 9.59 -0.73 -15.23
C GLY A 13 9.58 -1.68 -14.03
N SER A 14 8.46 -1.79 -13.31
CA SER A 14 8.32 -2.73 -12.18
C SER A 14 8.30 -4.21 -12.58
N THR A 15 7.96 -4.51 -13.83
CA THR A 15 7.77 -5.88 -14.34
C THR A 15 8.66 -6.14 -15.56
N THR A 16 8.81 -5.14 -16.44
CA THR A 16 9.61 -5.24 -17.65
C THR A 16 10.52 -4.03 -17.83
N THR A 17 11.75 -4.29 -18.30
CA THR A 17 12.67 -3.28 -18.81
C THR A 17 12.49 -3.18 -20.32
N LYS A 18 12.22 -1.98 -20.84
CA LYS A 18 11.92 -1.76 -22.26
C LYS A 18 13.00 -0.91 -22.91
N ALA A 19 13.59 -1.40 -23.99
CA ALA A 19 14.54 -0.69 -24.81
C ALA A 19 13.91 -0.26 -26.14
N VAL A 20 14.17 0.98 -26.55
CA VAL A 20 13.69 1.57 -27.80
C VAL A 20 14.86 2.19 -28.53
N LEU A 21 15.01 1.86 -29.81
CA LEU A 21 16.06 2.40 -30.66
C LEU A 21 15.46 3.25 -31.78
N PHE A 22 15.89 4.50 -31.83
CA PHE A 22 15.67 5.40 -32.95
C PHE A 22 16.97 5.62 -33.71
N GLN A 23 16.89 5.68 -35.04
CA GLN A 23 18.03 5.98 -35.89
C GLN A 23 17.74 7.19 -36.77
N LYS A 24 18.77 8.00 -36.98
CA LYS A 24 18.76 9.16 -37.87
C LYS A 24 18.79 8.71 -39.34
N ASP A 25 17.76 9.08 -40.09
CA ASP A 25 17.70 9.07 -41.56
C ASP A 25 18.13 10.45 -42.11
N SER A 26 18.09 10.67 -43.43
CA SER A 26 18.56 11.88 -44.11
C SER A 26 18.02 13.20 -43.53
N GLU A 27 16.78 13.21 -42.99
CA GLU A 27 16.14 14.41 -42.42
C GLU A 27 15.41 14.20 -41.08
N SER A 28 15.27 12.97 -40.56
CA SER A 28 14.49 12.69 -39.35
C SER A 28 14.91 11.40 -38.65
N TYR A 29 14.57 11.23 -37.37
CA TYR A 29 14.70 9.94 -36.70
C TYR A 29 13.46 9.07 -36.93
N LYS A 30 13.66 7.75 -37.03
CA LYS A 30 12.60 6.74 -37.11
C LYS A 30 12.82 5.66 -36.07
N LEU A 31 11.73 5.05 -35.61
CA LEU A 31 11.76 3.89 -34.73
C LEU A 31 12.27 2.68 -35.54
N ILE A 32 13.36 2.04 -35.08
CA ILE A 32 13.96 0.88 -35.76
C ILE A 32 13.61 -0.42 -35.06
N ALA A 33 13.74 -0.44 -33.74
CA ALA A 33 13.51 -1.64 -32.94
C ALA A 33 13.01 -1.27 -31.54
N LEU A 34 12.21 -2.17 -30.98
CA LEU A 34 11.71 -2.10 -29.62
C LEU A 34 11.79 -3.50 -29.02
N LYS A 35 12.26 -3.59 -27.78
CA LYS A 35 12.31 -4.86 -27.06
C LYS A 35 12.01 -4.69 -25.58
N ASN A 36 11.44 -5.72 -24.97
CA ASN A 36 11.19 -5.80 -23.54
C ASN A 36 11.68 -7.13 -22.95
N VAL A 37 12.24 -7.07 -21.75
CA VAL A 37 12.65 -8.23 -20.95
C VAL A 37 12.14 -8.09 -19.52
N GLY A 38 12.21 -9.14 -18.71
CA GLY A 38 11.84 -9.07 -17.29
C GLY A 38 12.77 -8.12 -16.51
N THR A 39 12.21 -7.27 -15.65
CA THR A 39 13.03 -6.40 -14.80
C THR A 39 13.80 -7.21 -13.75
N THR A 40 15.08 -6.95 -13.58
CA THR A 40 16.02 -7.71 -12.72
C THR A 40 16.36 -7.02 -11.40
N VAL A 41 15.52 -6.10 -10.92
CA VAL A 41 15.73 -5.31 -9.68
C VAL A 41 15.48 -6.11 -8.40
N GLU A 42 14.74 -7.21 -8.50
CA GLU A 42 14.39 -8.08 -7.37
C GLU A 42 15.26 -9.34 -7.36
N ARG A 43 15.18 -10.13 -6.28
CA ARG A 43 15.85 -11.43 -6.19
C ARG A 43 15.37 -12.39 -7.28
N PRO A 44 16.24 -13.28 -7.79
CA PRO A 44 17.61 -13.53 -7.33
C PRO A 44 18.69 -12.60 -7.90
N GLN A 45 18.39 -11.80 -8.92
CA GLN A 45 19.40 -10.98 -9.61
C GLN A 45 19.83 -9.76 -8.79
N GLU A 46 18.87 -9.01 -8.24
CA GLU A 46 19.13 -7.73 -7.53
C GLU A 46 20.13 -6.83 -8.30
N ASP A 47 19.95 -6.63 -9.62
CA ASP A 47 20.71 -5.65 -10.41
C ASP A 47 19.95 -5.29 -11.69
N VAL A 48 19.54 -4.02 -11.85
CA VAL A 48 18.81 -3.54 -13.05
C VAL A 48 19.62 -3.60 -14.34
N LYS A 49 20.96 -3.58 -14.27
CA LYS A 49 21.81 -3.55 -15.47
C LYS A 49 21.72 -4.84 -16.27
N ILE A 50 21.42 -5.97 -15.62
CA ILE A 50 21.22 -7.27 -16.31
C ILE A 50 20.06 -7.15 -17.30
N GLY A 51 18.88 -6.71 -16.84
CA GLY A 51 17.74 -6.51 -17.73
C GLY A 51 17.98 -5.44 -18.81
N ILE A 52 18.78 -4.40 -18.51
CA ILE A 52 19.19 -3.42 -19.53
C ILE A 52 20.06 -4.10 -20.60
N PHE A 53 21.10 -4.80 -20.19
CA PHE A 53 22.02 -5.51 -21.06
C PHE A 53 21.29 -6.52 -21.95
N ASP A 54 20.48 -7.40 -21.37
CA ASP A 54 19.69 -8.40 -22.08
C ASP A 54 18.76 -7.75 -23.12
N SER A 55 18.09 -6.65 -22.72
CA SER A 55 17.20 -5.93 -23.64
C SER A 55 17.93 -5.27 -24.82
N ILE A 56 19.19 -4.84 -24.61
CA ILE A 56 20.01 -4.24 -25.65
C ILE A 56 20.54 -5.34 -26.57
N GLN A 57 21.04 -6.46 -26.04
CA GLN A 57 21.51 -7.58 -26.87
C GLN A 57 20.44 -8.08 -27.83
N GLU A 58 19.23 -8.33 -27.34
CA GLU A 58 18.11 -8.74 -28.20
C GLU A 58 17.74 -7.64 -29.22
N LEU A 59 17.94 -6.37 -28.87
CA LEU A 59 17.69 -5.25 -29.78
C LEU A 59 18.80 -5.11 -30.85
N GLU A 60 20.06 -5.39 -30.52
CA GLU A 60 21.17 -5.50 -31.48
C GLU A 60 20.94 -6.64 -32.46
N GLU A 61 20.46 -7.79 -32.00
CA GLU A 61 20.11 -8.94 -32.84
C GLU A 61 19.01 -8.60 -33.85
N ILE A 62 17.93 -7.94 -33.39
CA ILE A 62 16.79 -7.56 -34.26
C ILE A 62 17.20 -6.48 -35.27
N SER A 63 18.00 -5.50 -34.83
CA SER A 63 18.34 -4.34 -35.65
C SER A 63 19.56 -4.54 -36.54
N GLY A 64 20.37 -5.58 -36.28
CA GLY A 64 21.66 -5.81 -36.93
C GLY A 64 22.70 -4.73 -36.63
N MET A 65 22.51 -3.94 -35.58
CA MET A 65 23.37 -2.82 -35.21
C MET A 65 24.09 -3.09 -33.91
N GLN A 66 25.37 -2.73 -33.89
CA GLN A 66 26.16 -2.77 -32.67
C GLN A 66 26.02 -1.43 -31.92
N LEU A 67 25.34 -1.47 -30.77
CA LEU A 67 25.08 -0.35 -29.86
C LEU A 67 26.08 -0.31 -28.70
N LEU A 68 26.53 -1.48 -28.23
CA LEU A 68 27.52 -1.66 -27.18
C LEU A 68 28.93 -1.94 -27.74
N GLU A 69 29.96 -1.55 -27.00
CA GLU A 69 31.34 -1.94 -27.31
C GLU A 69 31.56 -3.45 -27.04
N LYS A 70 32.51 -4.08 -27.74
CA LYS A 70 32.73 -5.54 -27.70
C LYS A 70 33.09 -6.11 -26.32
N ASP A 71 33.62 -5.28 -25.43
CA ASP A 71 34.01 -5.63 -24.06
C ASP A 71 32.90 -5.38 -23.04
N SER A 72 31.73 -4.89 -23.47
CA SER A 72 30.59 -4.63 -22.59
C SER A 72 30.04 -5.91 -21.97
N THR A 73 29.71 -5.81 -20.68
CA THR A 73 29.05 -6.89 -19.92
C THR A 73 27.85 -6.33 -19.16
N SER A 74 27.03 -7.21 -18.57
CA SER A 74 25.93 -6.80 -17.70
C SER A 74 26.41 -5.97 -16.49
N ASP A 75 27.66 -6.13 -16.07
CA ASP A 75 28.23 -5.37 -14.96
C ASP A 75 28.78 -4.00 -15.39
N ASN A 76 29.36 -3.92 -16.59
CA ASN A 76 29.94 -2.69 -17.15
C ASN A 76 29.42 -2.47 -18.58
N LEU A 77 28.49 -1.53 -18.71
CA LEU A 77 27.90 -1.13 -19.99
C LEU A 77 28.75 -0.05 -20.66
N HIS A 78 29.34 -0.36 -21.83
CA HIS A 78 30.06 0.63 -22.65
C HIS A 78 29.29 0.87 -23.95
N PHE A 79 28.81 2.09 -24.16
CA PHE A 79 28.06 2.45 -25.36
C PHE A 79 28.98 2.98 -26.46
N ASN A 80 28.71 2.59 -27.71
CA ASN A 80 29.42 3.13 -28.86
C ASN A 80 29.25 4.66 -28.97
N LYS A 81 30.29 5.36 -29.45
CA LYS A 81 30.31 6.83 -29.56
C LYS A 81 29.17 7.44 -30.38
N ASP A 82 28.60 6.69 -31.31
CA ASP A 82 27.48 7.13 -32.16
C ASP A 82 26.09 6.89 -31.51
N THR A 83 26.05 6.36 -30.29
CA THR A 83 24.83 6.01 -29.55
C THR A 83 24.61 6.95 -28.38
N LEU A 84 23.54 7.76 -28.44
CA LEU A 84 23.04 8.51 -27.28
C LEU A 84 22.21 7.56 -26.40
N TYR A 85 22.63 7.34 -25.15
CA TYR A 85 21.91 6.48 -24.21
C TYR A 85 21.18 7.29 -23.15
N LEU A 86 19.85 7.17 -23.13
CA LEU A 86 18.97 7.79 -22.14
C LEU A 86 18.19 6.71 -21.38
N THR A 87 17.74 7.01 -20.17
CA THR A 87 16.89 6.07 -19.45
C THR A 87 15.91 6.74 -18.50
N THR A 88 14.76 6.09 -18.32
CA THR A 88 13.81 6.32 -17.23
C THR A 88 13.79 5.11 -16.31
N SER A 89 13.35 5.30 -15.06
CA SER A 89 13.17 4.19 -14.15
C SER A 89 11.99 4.35 -13.21
N SER A 90 11.29 3.25 -12.98
CA SER A 90 10.36 3.01 -11.87
C SER A 90 10.66 1.70 -11.14
N ALA A 91 11.76 1.02 -11.51
CA ALA A 91 12.29 -0.16 -10.85
C ALA A 91 12.88 0.20 -9.48
N GLY A 92 12.76 -0.72 -8.53
CA GLY A 92 12.95 -0.46 -7.10
C GLY A 92 11.61 -0.36 -6.36
N GLY A 93 10.48 -0.45 -7.07
CA GLY A 93 9.13 -0.33 -6.52
C GLY A 93 8.74 1.12 -6.30
N GLY A 94 7.49 1.49 -6.63
CA GLY A 94 6.99 2.84 -6.35
C GLY A 94 7.16 3.17 -4.86
N LEU A 95 7.48 4.42 -4.56
CA LEU A 95 7.76 4.94 -3.22
C LEU A 95 6.85 4.34 -2.14
N GLN A 96 7.35 3.42 -1.31
CA GLN A 96 6.53 2.73 -0.31
C GLN A 96 6.47 3.55 0.98
N ILE A 97 5.26 3.94 1.37
CA ILE A 97 5.02 4.83 2.50
C ILE A 97 4.20 4.10 3.57
N ILE A 98 4.69 4.14 4.81
CA ILE A 98 3.83 3.91 5.97
C ILE A 98 3.29 5.26 6.44
N VAL A 99 1.97 5.33 6.64
CA VAL A 99 1.30 6.55 7.10
C VAL A 99 0.89 6.41 8.57
N PHE A 100 1.28 7.36 9.40
CA PHE A 100 0.77 7.52 10.76
C PHE A 100 -0.19 8.71 10.83
N GLY A 101 -1.30 8.51 11.53
CA GLY A 101 -2.23 9.55 11.92
C GLY A 101 -2.66 9.38 13.37
N LEU A 102 -3.21 10.44 13.96
CA LEU A 102 -3.84 10.39 15.28
C LEU A 102 -5.13 9.55 15.24
N THR A 103 -5.99 9.84 14.27
CA THR A 103 -7.26 9.15 13.98
C THR A 103 -7.32 8.74 12.51
N LEU A 104 -7.98 7.62 12.21
CA LEU A 104 -8.16 7.12 10.84
C LEU A 104 -8.89 8.11 9.93
N PHE A 105 -9.93 8.77 10.42
CA PHE A 105 -10.83 9.58 9.60
C PHE A 105 -10.36 11.02 9.34
N ASP A 106 -9.48 11.57 10.19
CA ASP A 106 -9.04 12.97 10.07
C ASP A 106 -7.59 13.08 9.57
N SER A 107 -6.64 13.03 10.51
CA SER A 107 -5.21 13.20 10.25
C SER A 107 -4.64 12.11 9.35
N ALA A 108 -4.97 10.83 9.58
CA ALA A 108 -4.49 9.75 8.72
C ALA A 108 -5.08 9.89 7.31
N SER A 109 -6.37 10.20 7.16
CA SER A 109 -7.02 10.44 5.87
C SER A 109 -6.39 11.59 5.08
N SER A 110 -5.99 12.67 5.75
CA SER A 110 -5.27 13.80 5.15
C SER A 110 -3.85 13.40 4.73
N ALA A 111 -3.14 12.68 5.60
CA ALA A 111 -1.81 12.15 5.31
C ALA A 111 -1.82 11.13 4.16
N LYS A 112 -2.83 10.26 4.06
CA LYS A 112 -3.00 9.35 2.91
C LYS A 112 -3.13 10.12 1.61
N ARG A 113 -3.92 11.20 1.58
CA ARG A 113 -4.02 12.06 0.38
C ARG A 113 -2.72 12.78 0.07
N ALA A 114 -1.95 13.22 1.08
CA ALA A 114 -0.61 13.73 0.84
C ALA A 114 0.31 12.66 0.23
N ALA A 115 0.37 11.46 0.82
CA ALA A 115 1.15 10.33 0.32
C ALA A 115 0.77 9.94 -1.13
N TYR A 116 -0.51 9.77 -1.45
CA TYR A 116 -0.94 9.46 -2.82
C TYR A 116 -0.58 10.58 -3.81
N GLY A 117 -0.64 11.84 -3.39
CA GLY A 117 -0.33 12.99 -4.25
C GLY A 117 1.15 13.13 -4.55
N SER A 118 2.00 12.69 -3.63
CA SER A 118 3.45 12.55 -3.87
C SER A 118 3.79 11.36 -4.78
N GLY A 119 2.80 10.55 -5.14
CA GLY A 119 2.96 9.34 -5.93
C GLY A 119 3.43 8.11 -5.14
N GLY A 120 3.21 8.11 -3.83
CA GLY A 120 3.56 7.02 -2.93
C GLY A 120 2.54 5.87 -2.90
N VAL A 121 3.07 4.66 -2.77
CA VAL A 121 2.36 3.41 -2.48
C VAL A 121 2.22 3.25 -0.97
N ILE A 122 1.01 3.40 -0.44
CA ILE A 122 0.77 3.24 1.00
C ILE A 122 0.74 1.75 1.34
N LEU A 123 1.71 1.31 2.12
CA LEU A 123 1.82 -0.06 2.61
C LEU A 123 0.76 -0.37 3.67
N ASP A 124 0.66 0.52 4.66
CA ASP A 124 -0.34 0.46 5.72
C ASP A 124 -0.53 1.85 6.34
N THR A 125 -1.63 2.03 7.07
CA THR A 125 -1.96 3.24 7.82
C THR A 125 -2.18 2.89 9.28
N PHE A 126 -1.41 3.51 10.18
CA PHE A 126 -1.51 3.30 11.63
C PHE A 126 -2.17 4.49 12.30
N ALA A 127 -3.10 4.22 13.21
CA ALA A 127 -3.74 5.23 14.04
C ALA A 127 -4.03 4.68 15.45
N ILE A 128 -4.46 5.54 16.38
CA ILE A 128 -4.84 5.07 17.72
C ILE A 128 -6.10 4.19 17.66
N ASN A 129 -7.04 4.51 16.76
CA ASN A 129 -8.35 3.88 16.66
C ASN A 129 -8.49 2.88 15.49
N ASP A 130 -7.43 2.12 15.19
CA ASP A 130 -7.37 1.16 14.07
C ASP A 130 -7.58 -0.32 14.48
N ASN A 131 -8.13 -0.55 15.68
CA ASN A 131 -8.48 -1.86 16.26
C ASN A 131 -7.33 -2.86 16.50
N ARG A 132 -6.07 -2.50 16.20
CA ARG A 132 -4.90 -3.35 16.44
C ARG A 132 -4.25 -3.05 17.79
N THR A 133 -3.75 -4.08 18.45
CA THR A 133 -2.93 -3.95 19.66
C THR A 133 -1.55 -3.34 19.34
N PRO A 134 -0.85 -2.76 20.34
CA PRO A 134 0.49 -2.22 20.11
C PRO A 134 1.48 -3.25 19.55
N VAL A 135 1.44 -4.50 20.02
CA VAL A 135 2.36 -5.57 19.59
C VAL A 135 2.12 -5.92 18.12
N GLU A 136 0.86 -6.12 17.72
CA GLU A 136 0.49 -6.38 16.32
C GLU A 136 0.97 -5.25 15.40
N LYS A 137 0.78 -3.98 15.81
CA LYS A 137 1.28 -2.83 15.03
C LYS A 137 2.78 -2.88 14.86
N MET A 138 3.53 -3.14 15.93
CA MET A 138 5.00 -3.19 15.88
C MET A 138 5.50 -4.31 14.98
N GLN A 139 4.86 -5.49 15.02
CA GLN A 139 5.16 -6.60 14.12
C GLN A 139 4.91 -6.21 12.66
N LEU A 140 3.75 -5.63 12.35
CA LEU A 140 3.43 -5.16 11.00
C LEU A 140 4.44 -4.11 10.52
N ILE A 141 4.75 -3.10 11.34
CA ILE A 141 5.74 -2.06 11.00
C ILE A 141 7.10 -2.67 10.64
N ARG A 142 7.54 -3.71 11.34
CA ARG A 142 8.79 -4.44 11.05
C ARG A 142 8.74 -5.21 9.73
N LEU A 143 7.60 -5.82 9.42
CA LEU A 143 7.41 -6.64 8.21
C LEU A 143 7.31 -5.78 6.96
N LEU A 144 6.64 -4.63 7.03
CA LEU A 144 6.26 -3.82 5.87
C LEU A 144 7.46 -3.20 5.11
N ARG A 145 8.61 -3.02 5.76
CA ARG A 145 9.85 -2.44 5.19
C ARG A 145 9.65 -1.18 4.32
N PRO A 146 9.28 -0.02 4.91
CA PRO A 146 8.98 1.20 4.15
C PRO A 146 10.21 1.89 3.56
N ASP A 147 10.00 2.66 2.49
CA ASP A 147 10.98 3.61 1.94
C ASP A 147 10.91 4.96 2.69
N ILE A 148 9.69 5.42 3.03
CA ILE A 148 9.44 6.67 3.77
C ILE A 148 8.36 6.44 4.83
N ILE A 149 8.46 7.12 5.96
CA ILE A 149 7.38 7.21 6.94
C ILE A 149 6.80 8.62 6.91
N LEU A 150 5.49 8.74 6.65
CA LEU A 150 4.76 9.99 6.80
C LEU A 150 4.03 9.98 8.14
N PHE A 151 4.48 10.83 9.06
CA PHE A 151 3.87 10.98 10.37
C PHE A 151 3.06 12.27 10.45
N SER A 152 1.73 12.15 10.47
CA SER A 152 0.81 13.26 10.73
C SER A 152 0.02 13.03 12.01
N GLY A 153 -0.62 14.08 12.55
CA GLY A 153 -1.45 13.93 13.75
C GLY A 153 -1.72 15.24 14.48
N GLY A 154 -2.95 15.40 14.97
CA GLY A 154 -3.42 16.55 15.73
C GLY A 154 -3.54 17.84 14.93
N THR A 155 -4.44 18.71 15.39
CA THR A 155 -4.48 20.12 14.98
C THR A 155 -3.40 20.89 15.74
N ASP A 156 -2.98 22.04 15.21
CA ASP A 156 -2.11 22.95 15.96
C ASP A 156 -2.86 23.45 17.21
N GLY A 157 -2.19 23.49 18.37
CA GLY A 157 -2.84 23.73 19.67
C GLY A 157 -3.66 22.56 20.20
N GLY A 158 -3.66 21.41 19.52
CA GLY A 158 -4.42 20.21 19.88
C GLY A 158 -3.69 19.24 20.82
N ASN A 159 -4.20 18.01 20.91
CA ASN A 159 -3.66 16.98 21.80
C ASN A 159 -2.24 16.52 21.38
N ILE A 160 -1.25 16.79 22.24
CA ILE A 160 0.16 16.40 22.06
C ILE A 160 0.43 14.96 22.55
N SER A 161 -0.15 14.56 23.68
CA SER A 161 0.19 13.28 24.34
C SER A 161 -0.09 12.07 23.46
N SER A 162 -1.20 12.09 22.73
CA SER A 162 -1.57 11.02 21.80
C SER A 162 -0.62 10.91 20.59
N ILE A 163 -0.07 12.04 20.12
CA ILE A 163 0.92 12.06 19.03
C ILE A 163 2.23 11.44 19.50
N VAL A 164 2.69 11.86 20.69
CA VAL A 164 3.92 11.34 21.31
C VAL A 164 3.81 9.83 21.52
N ARG A 165 2.70 9.34 22.06
CA ARG A 165 2.44 7.90 22.23
C ARG A 165 2.54 7.10 20.93
N MET A 166 2.04 7.66 19.82
CA MET A 166 2.16 7.01 18.52
C MET A 166 3.61 7.06 17.99
N GLY A 167 4.32 8.14 18.30
CA GLY A 167 5.76 8.26 18.08
C GLY A 167 6.56 7.17 18.78
N GLU A 168 6.21 6.87 20.03
CA GLU A 168 6.89 5.87 20.85
C GLU A 168 6.74 4.48 20.26
N LEU A 169 5.53 4.13 19.85
CA LEU A 169 5.24 2.86 19.19
C LEU A 169 6.14 2.69 17.96
N LEU A 170 6.22 3.70 17.10
CA LEU A 170 7.09 3.67 15.92
C LEU A 170 8.58 3.56 16.31
N SER A 171 9.01 4.30 17.33
CA SER A 171 10.40 4.30 17.83
C SER A 171 10.83 2.94 18.38
N LEU A 172 9.90 2.20 18.99
CA LEU A 172 10.13 0.86 19.53
C LEU A 172 9.93 -0.25 18.49
N ALA A 173 9.18 0.02 17.42
CA ALA A 173 8.95 -0.96 16.37
C ALA A 173 10.22 -1.29 15.57
N HIS A 174 11.25 -0.43 15.55
CA HIS A 174 12.48 -0.65 14.78
C HIS A 174 12.22 -1.07 13.31
N PRO A 175 11.48 -0.24 12.53
CA PRO A 175 11.26 -0.52 11.11
C PRO A 175 12.60 -0.64 10.37
N LYS A 176 12.66 -1.52 9.37
CA LYS A 176 13.82 -1.70 8.49
C LYS A 176 13.51 -1.08 7.11
N PRO A 177 14.49 -0.46 6.44
CA PRO A 177 14.29 -0.01 5.07
C PRO A 177 14.09 -1.20 4.13
N LYS A 178 13.53 -0.91 2.97
CA LYS A 178 13.35 -1.87 1.88
C LYS A 178 14.67 -2.41 1.33
N PHE A 179 15.63 -1.52 1.08
CA PHE A 179 16.95 -1.81 0.55
C PHE A 179 18.02 -1.40 1.57
N GLY A 180 19.04 -2.25 1.75
CA GLY A 180 20.23 -1.96 2.56
C GLY A 180 19.98 -1.82 4.07
N ASP A 181 20.61 -2.67 4.90
CA ASP A 181 20.41 -2.64 6.35
C ASP A 181 21.13 -1.46 7.08
N LYS A 182 21.77 -0.52 6.36
CA LYS A 182 22.70 0.47 6.93
C LYS A 182 22.24 1.92 6.89
N THR A 183 21.07 2.24 6.34
CA THR A 183 20.57 3.62 6.19
C THR A 183 19.36 3.91 7.07
N LYS A 184 19.34 5.08 7.71
CA LYS A 184 18.17 5.55 8.47
C LYS A 184 17.01 5.84 7.53
N ILE A 185 15.81 5.41 7.90
CA ILE A 185 14.60 5.65 7.09
C ILE A 185 14.24 7.14 7.15
N PRO A 186 13.98 7.81 6.01
CA PRO A 186 13.40 9.15 5.99
C PRO A 186 12.02 9.20 6.66
N LEU A 187 11.85 10.10 7.63
CA LEU A 187 10.60 10.33 8.33
C LEU A 187 10.14 11.77 8.14
N VAL A 188 9.01 11.97 7.48
CA VAL A 188 8.38 13.29 7.29
C VAL A 188 7.33 13.50 8.38
N TYR A 189 7.60 14.40 9.31
CA TYR A 189 6.64 14.83 10.31
C TYR A 189 5.86 16.06 9.83
N ALA A 190 4.54 15.90 9.71
CA ALA A 190 3.59 16.89 9.22
C ALA A 190 2.35 16.97 10.13
N GLY A 191 2.58 17.03 11.45
CA GLY A 191 1.56 17.11 12.49
C GLY A 191 1.67 18.37 13.35
N ASN A 192 0.95 18.38 14.49
CA ASN A 192 0.87 19.50 15.44
C ASN A 192 2.23 20.17 15.70
N LYS A 193 2.33 21.46 15.42
CA LYS A 193 3.54 22.27 15.64
C LYS A 193 4.08 22.20 17.08
N ASP A 194 3.19 22.10 18.05
CA ASP A 194 3.53 22.10 19.48
C ASP A 194 4.16 20.76 19.93
N ALA A 195 3.99 19.71 19.12
CA ALA A 195 4.59 18.40 19.37
C ALA A 195 6.00 18.23 18.74
N GLN A 196 6.45 19.17 17.92
CA GLN A 196 7.67 19.02 17.11
C GLN A 196 8.95 18.83 17.95
N SER A 197 9.07 19.49 19.10
CA SER A 197 10.22 19.34 20.00
C SER A 197 10.35 17.91 20.52
N PHE A 198 9.23 17.29 20.92
CA PHE A 198 9.19 15.90 21.38
C PHE A 198 9.53 14.92 20.25
N ILE A 199 8.98 15.15 19.06
CA ILE A 199 9.24 14.33 17.88
C ILE A 199 10.72 14.38 17.48
N LYS A 200 11.36 15.56 17.54
CA LYS A 200 12.81 15.69 17.36
C LYS A 200 13.57 14.83 18.36
N SER A 201 13.25 14.97 19.65
CA SER A 201 13.92 14.20 20.70
C SER A 201 13.75 12.68 20.54
N LEU A 202 12.59 12.22 20.06
CA LEU A 202 12.26 10.81 19.95
C LEU A 202 12.88 10.10 18.75
N PHE A 203 13.17 10.86 17.67
CA PHE A 203 13.58 10.31 16.38
C PHE A 203 14.97 10.73 15.90
N TYR A 204 15.65 11.66 16.59
CA TYR A 204 16.93 12.24 16.17
C TYR A 204 18.00 11.21 15.78
N ASP A 205 18.15 10.15 16.57
CA ASP A 205 19.16 9.10 16.35
C ASP A 205 18.64 7.94 15.49
N LYS A 206 17.32 7.72 15.42
CA LYS A 206 16.70 6.57 14.75
C LYS A 206 16.32 6.81 13.29
N PHE A 207 15.87 8.02 12.95
CA PHE A 207 15.34 8.33 11.62
C PHE A 207 16.05 9.54 11.01
N GLN A 208 15.97 9.67 9.69
CA GLN A 208 16.32 10.93 9.03
C GLN A 208 15.07 11.83 9.06
N LEU A 209 14.94 12.62 10.12
CA LEU A 209 13.73 13.41 10.42
C LEU A 209 13.65 14.69 9.58
N TYR A 210 12.51 14.88 8.91
CA TYR A 210 12.14 16.09 8.18
C TYR A 210 10.84 16.64 8.73
N ILE A 211 10.84 17.89 9.19
CA ILE A 211 9.64 18.55 9.70
C ILE A 211 9.12 19.52 8.64
N VAL A 212 7.83 19.41 8.32
CA VAL A 212 7.11 20.28 7.38
C VAL A 212 5.88 20.88 8.08
N PRO A 213 5.26 21.93 7.51
CA PRO A 213 3.99 22.45 8.03
C PRO A 213 2.92 21.36 8.23
N ASN A 214 2.08 21.53 9.25
CA ASN A 214 1.03 20.57 9.59
C ASN A 214 0.08 20.37 8.40
N ILE A 215 -0.15 19.11 8.02
CA ILE A 215 -1.09 18.71 6.97
C ILE A 215 -2.54 19.10 7.31
N ARG A 216 -2.88 19.17 8.59
CA ARG A 216 -4.21 19.52 9.08
C ARG A 216 -4.10 20.49 10.28
N PRO A 217 -3.77 21.78 10.03
CA PRO A 217 -3.58 22.76 11.11
C PRO A 217 -4.82 22.95 11.98
N THR A 218 -6.01 22.92 11.39
CA THR A 218 -7.30 22.99 12.09
C THR A 218 -8.17 21.80 11.69
N LEU A 219 -9.29 21.56 12.39
CA LEU A 219 -10.23 20.49 12.02
C LEU A 219 -10.84 20.69 10.63
N GLN A 220 -10.74 21.89 10.04
CA GLN A 220 -11.41 22.27 8.80
C GLN A 220 -10.44 22.49 7.64
N ASP A 221 -9.19 22.87 7.93
CA ASP A 221 -8.19 23.25 6.94
C ASP A 221 -7.20 22.11 6.65
N GLU A 222 -6.84 21.96 5.37
CA GLU A 222 -5.85 20.98 4.90
C GLU A 222 -4.74 21.69 4.12
N ASN A 223 -3.49 21.36 4.45
CA ASN A 223 -2.29 21.90 3.82
C ASN A 223 -1.36 20.77 3.35
N LEU A 224 -1.79 20.06 2.30
CA LEU A 224 -1.08 18.88 1.77
C LEU A 224 0.24 19.17 1.03
N PRO A 225 0.39 20.26 0.23
CA PRO A 225 1.54 20.45 -0.66
C PRO A 225 2.93 20.36 0.00
N PRO A 226 3.18 20.96 1.18
CA PRO A 226 4.52 20.91 1.78
C PRO A 226 5.01 19.49 2.09
N ALA A 227 4.10 18.62 2.54
CA ALA A 227 4.42 17.22 2.77
C ALA A 227 4.59 16.47 1.45
N GLN A 228 3.74 16.73 0.46
CA GLN A 228 3.82 16.11 -0.87
C GLN A 228 5.17 16.37 -1.55
N GLU A 229 5.59 17.64 -1.57
CA GLU A 229 6.86 18.07 -2.19
C GLU A 229 8.06 17.46 -1.46
N LYS A 230 8.06 17.46 -0.12
CA LYS A 230 9.15 16.85 0.65
C LYS A 230 9.23 15.34 0.43
N ILE A 231 8.10 14.64 0.41
CA ILE A 231 8.07 13.19 0.13
C ILE A 231 8.60 12.92 -1.29
N HIS A 232 8.18 13.70 -2.28
CA HIS A 232 8.64 13.56 -3.66
C HIS A 232 10.16 13.80 -3.78
N GLN A 233 10.68 14.83 -3.12
CA GLN A 233 12.11 15.11 -3.06
C GLN A 233 12.88 13.93 -2.45
N LEU A 234 12.45 13.43 -1.28
CA LEU A 234 13.13 12.33 -0.59
C LEU A 234 13.12 11.03 -1.39
N PHE A 235 12.08 10.81 -2.20
CA PHE A 235 12.03 9.68 -3.11
C PHE A 235 13.13 9.76 -4.17
N MET A 236 13.36 10.94 -4.75
CA MET A 236 14.43 11.16 -5.72
C MET A 236 15.80 11.00 -5.06
N ASP A 237 16.01 11.68 -3.92
CA ASP A 237 17.32 11.80 -3.28
C ASP A 237 17.79 10.49 -2.65
N ASN A 238 16.87 9.67 -2.09
CA ASN A 238 17.26 8.56 -1.23
C ASN A 238 16.80 7.18 -1.70
N VAL A 239 15.71 7.05 -2.46
CA VAL A 239 15.10 5.72 -2.75
C VAL A 239 15.51 5.20 -4.12
N MET A 240 15.51 6.06 -5.15
CA MET A 240 15.93 5.64 -6.49
C MET A 240 17.42 5.30 -6.55
N GLU A 241 18.28 6.03 -5.83
CA GLU A 241 19.72 5.75 -5.79
C GLU A 241 20.08 4.42 -5.10
N GLN A 242 19.19 3.92 -4.23
CA GLN A 242 19.38 2.66 -3.51
C GLN A 242 18.97 1.42 -4.31
N ALA A 243 18.30 1.59 -5.46
CA ALA A 243 17.95 0.47 -6.32
C ALA A 243 19.23 -0.25 -6.80
N PRO A 244 19.31 -1.58 -6.67
CA PRO A 244 20.52 -2.32 -7.04
C PRO A 244 20.90 -2.09 -8.52
N GLY A 245 22.18 -1.79 -8.78
CA GLY A 245 22.72 -1.45 -10.11
C GLY A 245 22.64 0.03 -10.51
N TYR A 246 21.78 0.82 -9.87
CA TYR A 246 21.46 2.20 -10.30
C TYR A 246 22.64 3.18 -10.19
N GLY A 247 23.40 3.13 -9.10
CA GLY A 247 24.57 4.00 -8.91
C GLY A 247 25.68 3.81 -9.96
N SER A 248 25.77 2.62 -10.57
CA SER A 248 26.67 2.38 -11.71
C SER A 248 26.05 2.87 -13.01
N LEU A 249 24.75 2.66 -13.21
CA LEU A 249 24.02 3.12 -14.38
C LEU A 249 24.09 4.65 -14.56
N LYS A 250 24.00 5.42 -13.46
CA LYS A 250 24.12 6.90 -13.48
C LYS A 250 25.43 7.41 -14.10
N LYS A 251 26.48 6.59 -14.14
CA LYS A 251 27.79 6.95 -14.71
C LYS A 251 27.89 6.76 -16.22
N VAL A 252 26.99 5.96 -16.81
CA VAL A 252 27.05 5.58 -18.24
C VAL A 252 25.93 6.20 -19.08
N VAL A 253 24.88 6.73 -18.43
CA VAL A 253 23.81 7.48 -19.11
C VAL A 253 24.32 8.83 -19.61
N SER A 254 23.79 9.27 -20.75
CA SER A 254 24.19 10.54 -21.38
C SER A 254 23.53 11.77 -20.74
N ASP A 255 22.51 11.57 -19.90
CA ASP A 255 21.77 12.61 -19.17
C ASP A 255 21.15 12.01 -17.89
N ASP A 256 20.69 12.85 -16.96
CA ASP A 256 20.15 12.39 -15.67
C ASP A 256 19.01 11.38 -15.84
N ILE A 257 18.97 10.37 -14.97
CA ILE A 257 17.86 9.40 -14.98
C ILE A 257 16.64 10.06 -14.35
N ILE A 258 15.52 10.10 -15.06
CA ILE A 258 14.25 10.61 -14.51
C ILE A 258 13.30 9.48 -14.15
N PRO A 259 12.36 9.71 -13.23
CA PRO A 259 11.28 8.76 -12.97
C PRO A 259 10.43 8.50 -14.21
N THR A 260 10.01 7.26 -14.45
CA THR A 260 9.05 6.91 -15.53
C THR A 260 7.83 7.84 -15.56
N PRO A 261 7.17 8.16 -14.42
CA PRO A 261 6.03 9.07 -14.41
C PRO A 261 6.37 10.51 -14.82
N SER A 262 7.59 10.97 -14.54
CA SER A 262 8.06 12.29 -14.98
C SER A 262 8.20 12.33 -16.50
N GLY A 263 8.70 11.25 -17.11
CA GLY A 263 8.69 11.07 -18.56
C GLY A 263 7.27 11.17 -19.15
N VAL A 264 6.31 10.45 -18.57
CA VAL A 264 4.91 10.52 -19.03
C VAL A 264 4.32 11.93 -18.91
N ILE A 265 4.59 12.66 -17.81
CA ILE A 265 4.19 14.06 -17.64
C ILE A 265 4.80 14.95 -18.72
N ASN A 266 6.08 14.77 -19.04
CA ASN A 266 6.76 15.54 -20.08
C ASN A 266 6.14 15.28 -21.46
N ALA A 267 5.83 14.02 -21.80
CA ALA A 267 5.11 13.67 -23.02
C ALA A 267 3.71 14.30 -23.08
N LEU A 268 2.96 14.26 -21.97
CA LEU A 268 1.63 14.89 -21.86
C LEU A 268 1.69 16.42 -22.02
N ARG A 269 2.74 17.08 -21.49
CA ARG A 269 2.99 18.51 -21.66
C ARG A 269 3.16 18.88 -23.12
N LEU A 270 3.92 18.10 -23.89
CA LEU A 270 4.13 18.34 -25.31
C LEU A 270 2.82 18.30 -26.09
N VAL A 271 2.02 17.24 -25.90
CA VAL A 271 0.74 17.07 -26.61
C VAL A 271 -0.28 18.13 -26.21
N SER A 272 -0.40 18.41 -24.92
CA SER A 272 -1.44 19.34 -24.44
C SER A 272 -1.15 20.80 -24.77
N LYS A 273 0.13 21.21 -24.80
CA LYS A 273 0.54 22.55 -25.24
C LYS A 273 0.20 22.80 -26.71
N GLU A 274 0.37 21.79 -27.55
CA GLU A 274 0.13 21.90 -28.99
C GLU A 274 -1.36 21.93 -29.34
N LEU A 275 -2.18 21.12 -28.65
CA LEU A 275 -3.59 20.94 -29.02
C LEU A 275 -4.54 21.93 -28.32
N GLY A 276 -4.12 22.56 -27.22
CA GLY A 276 -4.97 23.49 -26.46
C GLY A 276 -6.23 22.86 -25.86
N LYS A 277 -6.30 21.52 -25.77
CA LYS A 277 -7.43 20.77 -25.21
C LYS A 277 -7.12 20.25 -23.80
N ASN A 278 -8.15 20.06 -22.98
CA ASN A 278 -8.01 19.30 -21.74
C ASN A 278 -7.78 17.83 -22.08
N VAL A 279 -6.74 17.24 -21.46
CA VAL A 279 -6.31 15.86 -21.72
C VAL A 279 -6.29 15.10 -20.41
N ILE A 280 -6.81 13.88 -20.42
CA ILE A 280 -6.59 12.90 -19.35
C ILE A 280 -5.89 11.68 -19.94
N SER A 281 -4.93 11.12 -19.22
CA SER A 281 -4.22 9.92 -19.61
C SER A 281 -4.25 8.92 -18.46
N VAL A 282 -4.40 7.65 -18.80
CA VAL A 282 -4.26 6.53 -17.86
C VAL A 282 -3.16 5.61 -18.34
N ASP A 283 -2.23 5.28 -17.44
CA ASP A 283 -1.17 4.30 -17.66
C ASP A 283 -1.38 3.14 -16.69
N ILE A 284 -1.79 1.99 -17.24
CA ILE A 284 -2.05 0.78 -16.45
C ILE A 284 -0.86 -0.19 -16.55
N GLY A 285 -0.06 -0.19 -15.49
CA GLY A 285 1.12 -1.04 -15.36
C GLY A 285 0.83 -2.42 -14.76
N GLY A 286 1.90 -3.19 -14.54
CA GLY A 286 1.81 -4.51 -13.91
C GLY A 286 1.45 -4.46 -12.42
N ALA A 287 1.69 -3.33 -11.74
CA ALA A 287 1.41 -3.20 -10.32
C ALA A 287 0.63 -1.94 -9.95
N THR A 288 0.84 -0.83 -10.64
CA THR A 288 0.17 0.43 -10.38
C THR A 288 -0.59 0.91 -11.62
N THR A 289 -1.60 1.76 -11.39
CA THR A 289 -2.27 2.51 -12.45
C THR A 289 -2.12 3.99 -12.13
N ASP A 290 -1.45 4.71 -13.01
CA ASP A 290 -1.27 6.15 -12.92
C ASP A 290 -2.33 6.86 -13.76
N VAL A 291 -2.92 7.94 -13.22
CA VAL A 291 -3.80 8.84 -13.97
C VAL A 291 -3.16 10.21 -13.99
N PHE A 292 -2.98 10.75 -15.19
CA PHE A 292 -2.43 12.07 -15.45
C PHE A 292 -3.51 12.94 -16.09
N SER A 293 -3.51 14.24 -15.80
CA SER A 293 -4.41 15.16 -16.51
C SER A 293 -3.80 16.53 -16.67
N ASN A 294 -3.99 17.15 -17.83
CA ASN A 294 -3.89 18.59 -18.02
C ASN A 294 -5.30 19.16 -18.12
N ILE A 295 -5.73 19.88 -17.09
CA ILE A 295 -7.04 20.53 -17.03
C ILE A 295 -6.82 22.01 -16.78
N MET A 296 -7.30 22.85 -17.71
CA MET A 296 -7.17 24.30 -17.64
C MET A 296 -5.71 24.78 -17.44
N GLY A 297 -4.75 24.10 -18.06
CA GLY A 297 -3.32 24.43 -17.97
C GLY A 297 -2.62 23.94 -16.71
N LYS A 298 -3.31 23.22 -15.81
CA LYS A 298 -2.73 22.60 -14.61
C LYS A 298 -2.57 21.10 -14.80
N TYR A 299 -1.39 20.61 -14.40
CA TYR A 299 -1.02 19.20 -14.49
C TYR A 299 -1.23 18.51 -13.14
N TYR A 300 -1.91 17.37 -13.17
CA TYR A 300 -2.16 16.54 -12.00
C TYR A 300 -1.75 15.11 -12.27
N ARG A 301 -1.29 14.43 -11.22
CA ARG A 301 -0.99 12.99 -11.22
C ARG A 301 -1.66 12.36 -10.00
N THR A 302 -2.17 11.15 -10.17
CA THR A 302 -2.61 10.28 -9.08
C THR A 302 -2.11 8.87 -9.34
N VAL A 303 -1.62 8.20 -8.31
CA VAL A 303 -1.14 6.82 -8.38
C VAL A 303 -2.08 5.92 -7.60
N SER A 304 -2.62 4.92 -8.29
CA SER A 304 -3.35 3.83 -7.66
C SER A 304 -2.41 2.64 -7.47
N ALA A 305 -1.78 2.62 -6.30
CA ALA A 305 -0.70 1.70 -5.97
C ALA A 305 -1.04 0.20 -6.05
N ASN A 306 -2.29 -0.15 -5.78
CA ASN A 306 -2.74 -1.54 -5.69
C ASN A 306 -3.63 -1.93 -6.88
N TYR A 307 -3.65 -1.15 -7.96
CA TYR A 307 -4.41 -1.45 -9.17
C TYR A 307 -3.44 -1.65 -10.33
N GLY A 308 -3.13 -2.89 -10.65
CA GLY A 308 -2.24 -3.26 -11.75
C GLY A 308 -2.61 -4.62 -12.32
N MET A 309 -2.08 -4.93 -13.50
CA MET A 309 -2.50 -6.10 -14.29
C MET A 309 -1.65 -7.35 -14.07
N SER A 310 -0.71 -7.32 -13.13
CA SER A 310 0.16 -8.46 -12.80
C SER A 310 0.18 -8.65 -11.28
N TYR A 311 1.15 -8.10 -10.56
CA TYR A 311 1.30 -8.26 -9.11
C TYR A 311 0.08 -7.83 -8.29
N SER A 312 -0.76 -6.93 -8.81
CA SER A 312 -1.90 -6.37 -8.08
C SER A 312 -3.25 -6.71 -8.70
N ILE A 313 -3.29 -7.68 -9.63
CA ILE A 313 -4.52 -8.02 -10.36
C ILE A 313 -5.60 -8.59 -9.43
N SER A 314 -5.21 -9.40 -8.44
CA SER A 314 -6.12 -9.91 -7.40
C SER A 314 -6.66 -8.79 -6.50
N ASN A 315 -5.84 -7.76 -6.21
CA ASN A 315 -6.30 -6.61 -5.43
C ASN A 315 -7.34 -5.77 -6.20
N VAL A 316 -7.25 -5.68 -7.53
CA VAL A 316 -8.31 -5.08 -8.34
C VAL A 316 -9.62 -5.85 -8.16
N MET A 317 -9.58 -7.19 -8.18
CA MET A 317 -10.76 -8.04 -7.95
C MET A 317 -11.31 -7.88 -6.53
N LYS A 318 -10.45 -7.83 -5.50
CA LYS A 318 -10.83 -7.57 -4.09
C LYS A 318 -11.60 -6.25 -3.96
N ASP A 319 -11.03 -5.15 -4.43
CA ASP A 319 -11.60 -3.81 -4.25
C ASP A 319 -12.81 -3.55 -5.17
N ALA A 320 -12.78 -4.07 -6.40
CA ALA A 320 -13.91 -3.96 -7.32
C ALA A 320 -15.05 -4.91 -6.95
N THR A 321 -14.77 -5.99 -6.22
CA THR A 321 -15.59 -7.20 -6.05
C THR A 321 -15.68 -8.05 -7.32
N PHE A 322 -15.70 -9.38 -7.16
CA PHE A 322 -15.81 -10.34 -8.27
C PHE A 322 -17.02 -10.06 -9.18
N LYS A 323 -18.18 -9.71 -8.61
CA LYS A 323 -19.40 -9.37 -9.37
C LYS A 323 -19.19 -8.24 -10.38
N ARG A 324 -18.33 -7.25 -10.08
CA ARG A 324 -18.03 -6.16 -11.01
C ARG A 324 -17.07 -6.55 -12.13
N ILE A 325 -16.29 -7.61 -11.94
CA ILE A 325 -15.45 -8.20 -12.98
C ILE A 325 -16.30 -9.10 -13.87
N GLN A 326 -17.07 -10.00 -13.25
CA GLN A 326 -17.94 -10.97 -13.92
C GLN A 326 -18.94 -10.31 -14.87
N ARG A 327 -19.47 -9.12 -14.55
CA ARG A 327 -20.41 -8.40 -15.43
C ARG A 327 -19.87 -8.11 -16.83
N TRP A 328 -18.55 -8.05 -17.00
CA TRP A 328 -17.89 -7.78 -18.27
C TRP A 328 -17.58 -9.04 -19.06
N LEU A 329 -17.96 -10.21 -18.53
CA LEU A 329 -17.71 -11.53 -19.09
C LEU A 329 -19.07 -12.20 -19.38
N PRO A 330 -19.09 -13.23 -20.25
CA PRO A 330 -20.26 -14.09 -20.40
C PRO A 330 -20.70 -14.72 -19.08
N ALA A 331 -22.00 -14.96 -18.94
CA ALA A 331 -22.59 -15.52 -17.73
C ALA A 331 -22.24 -17.00 -17.51
N ASP A 332 -21.85 -17.71 -18.57
CA ASP A 332 -21.54 -19.13 -18.60
C ASP A 332 -20.06 -19.46 -18.34
N ILE A 333 -19.18 -18.45 -18.27
CA ILE A 333 -17.80 -18.70 -17.83
C ILE A 333 -17.81 -19.08 -16.34
N ASP A 334 -17.22 -20.24 -16.05
CA ASP A 334 -17.02 -20.74 -14.70
C ASP A 334 -16.25 -19.76 -13.80
N GLU A 335 -16.81 -19.51 -12.61
CA GLU A 335 -16.23 -18.64 -11.58
C GLU A 335 -14.85 -19.14 -11.12
N HIS A 336 -14.67 -20.46 -10.96
CA HIS A 336 -13.39 -21.01 -10.52
C HIS A 336 -12.29 -20.69 -11.52
N TYR A 337 -12.54 -20.88 -12.82
CA TYR A 337 -11.59 -20.51 -13.87
C TYR A 337 -11.17 -19.03 -13.82
N ILE A 338 -12.13 -18.10 -13.71
CA ILE A 338 -11.82 -16.65 -13.68
C ILE A 338 -10.93 -16.31 -12.48
N ARG A 339 -11.33 -16.78 -11.29
CA ARG A 339 -10.61 -16.48 -10.05
C ARG A 339 -9.22 -17.11 -10.02
N ASN A 340 -9.11 -18.37 -10.46
CA ASN A 340 -7.84 -19.07 -10.54
C ASN A 340 -6.89 -18.42 -11.56
N TYR A 341 -7.40 -17.97 -12.71
CA TYR A 341 -6.61 -17.22 -13.68
C TYR A 341 -6.03 -15.95 -13.07
N ILE A 342 -6.88 -15.11 -12.45
CA ILE A 342 -6.48 -13.86 -11.81
C ILE A 342 -5.42 -14.13 -10.73
N ALA A 343 -5.65 -15.12 -9.86
CA ALA A 343 -4.74 -15.45 -8.79
C ALA A 343 -3.39 -16.01 -9.30
N ASN A 344 -3.37 -16.84 -10.34
CA ASN A 344 -2.13 -17.32 -10.95
C ASN A 344 -1.38 -16.21 -11.70
N LYS A 345 -2.09 -15.31 -12.39
CA LYS A 345 -1.47 -14.15 -13.06
C LYS A 345 -0.74 -13.24 -12.06
N MET A 346 -1.24 -13.15 -10.83
CA MET A 346 -0.54 -12.48 -9.72
C MET A 346 0.76 -13.21 -9.32
N LEU A 347 0.73 -14.54 -9.24
CA LEU A 347 1.90 -15.36 -8.87
C LEU A 347 2.96 -15.43 -9.98
N TYR A 348 2.51 -15.38 -11.24
CA TYR A 348 3.31 -15.49 -12.46
C TYR A 348 3.15 -14.23 -13.31
N PRO A 349 3.70 -13.08 -12.87
CA PRO A 349 3.41 -11.76 -13.45
C PRO A 349 3.80 -11.63 -14.93
N LEU A 350 4.79 -12.39 -15.39
CA LEU A 350 5.29 -12.40 -16.76
C LEU A 350 4.43 -13.22 -17.74
N TYR A 351 3.43 -13.96 -17.25
CA TYR A 351 2.52 -14.72 -18.11
C TYR A 351 1.75 -13.78 -19.05
N ILE A 352 1.52 -14.16 -20.31
CA ILE A 352 0.73 -13.36 -21.27
C ILE A 352 -0.49 -14.20 -21.68
N PRO A 353 -1.69 -13.61 -21.77
CA PRO A 353 -2.89 -14.35 -22.16
C PRO A 353 -2.72 -15.02 -23.53
N ASN A 354 -3.13 -16.28 -23.63
CA ASN A 354 -2.90 -17.14 -24.79
C ASN A 354 -4.16 -17.48 -25.59
N ASP A 355 -5.33 -17.05 -25.11
CA ASP A 355 -6.64 -17.23 -25.76
C ASP A 355 -7.59 -16.06 -25.44
N ASP A 356 -8.70 -15.96 -26.20
CA ASP A 356 -9.66 -14.87 -26.09
C ASP A 356 -10.38 -14.82 -24.73
N THR A 357 -10.53 -15.96 -24.06
CA THR A 357 -11.14 -16.01 -22.72
C THR A 357 -10.24 -15.31 -21.71
N GLN A 358 -8.94 -15.60 -21.75
CA GLN A 358 -7.94 -14.96 -20.88
C GLN A 358 -7.82 -13.46 -21.19
N VAL A 359 -7.81 -13.07 -22.47
CA VAL A 359 -7.82 -11.64 -22.87
C VAL A 359 -9.08 -10.95 -22.36
N ALA A 360 -10.26 -11.59 -22.46
CA ALA A 360 -11.51 -11.03 -21.95
C ALA A 360 -11.45 -10.80 -20.43
N ILE A 361 -10.89 -11.76 -19.67
CA ILE A 361 -10.69 -11.64 -18.21
C ILE A 361 -9.76 -10.46 -17.90
N GLU A 362 -8.61 -10.36 -18.56
CA GLU A 362 -7.68 -9.23 -18.33
C GLU A 362 -8.31 -7.89 -18.70
N HIS A 363 -9.08 -7.81 -19.79
CA HIS A 363 -9.78 -6.58 -20.16
C HIS A 363 -10.90 -6.22 -19.18
N ALA A 364 -11.63 -7.20 -18.64
CA ALA A 364 -12.63 -6.98 -17.59
C ALA A 364 -11.99 -6.36 -16.33
N VAL A 365 -10.84 -6.88 -15.91
CA VAL A 365 -10.08 -6.36 -14.77
C VAL A 365 -9.51 -4.97 -15.07
N ALA A 366 -8.95 -4.76 -16.27
CA ALA A 366 -8.40 -3.47 -16.70
C ALA A 366 -9.47 -2.36 -16.69
N ARG A 367 -10.69 -2.64 -17.18
CA ARG A 367 -11.82 -1.68 -17.13
C ARG A 367 -12.10 -1.24 -15.69
N GLU A 368 -12.15 -2.18 -14.74
CA GLU A 368 -12.40 -1.85 -13.33
C GLU A 368 -11.23 -1.11 -12.67
N ALA A 369 -9.98 -1.50 -12.95
CA ALA A 369 -8.78 -0.83 -12.47
C ALA A 369 -8.72 0.64 -12.94
N ILE A 370 -8.95 0.88 -14.23
CA ILE A 370 -9.00 2.23 -14.82
C ILE A 370 -10.14 3.03 -14.18
N ARG A 371 -11.33 2.43 -14.04
CA ARG A 371 -12.52 3.07 -13.45
C ARG A 371 -12.28 3.52 -12.01
N MET A 372 -11.68 2.67 -11.19
CA MET A 372 -11.36 2.99 -9.80
C MET A 372 -10.26 4.05 -9.72
N SER A 373 -9.22 3.94 -10.55
CA SER A 373 -8.13 4.92 -10.61
C SER A 373 -8.58 6.30 -11.06
N LYS A 374 -9.42 6.37 -12.10
CA LYS A 374 -10.05 7.62 -12.53
C LYS A 374 -10.92 8.23 -11.42
N ARG A 375 -11.72 7.41 -10.71
CA ARG A 375 -12.51 7.89 -9.57
C ARG A 375 -11.62 8.45 -8.45
N HIS A 376 -10.48 7.81 -8.17
CA HIS A 376 -9.52 8.30 -7.19
C HIS A 376 -8.95 9.66 -7.61
N HIS A 377 -8.47 9.76 -8.86
CA HIS A 377 -7.94 11.02 -9.43
C HIS A 377 -8.95 12.16 -9.35
N MET A 378 -10.19 11.88 -9.76
CA MET A 378 -11.29 12.85 -9.68
C MET A 378 -11.58 13.27 -8.25
N LYS A 379 -11.64 12.31 -7.31
CA LYS A 379 -11.86 12.59 -5.88
C LYS A 379 -10.77 13.48 -5.30
N MET A 380 -9.54 13.27 -5.73
CA MET A 380 -8.36 13.93 -5.19
C MET A 380 -8.19 15.37 -5.68
N HIS A 381 -8.42 15.62 -6.97
CA HIS A 381 -8.07 16.91 -7.60
C HIS A 381 -9.27 17.78 -7.98
N PHE A 382 -10.47 17.19 -8.16
CA PHE A 382 -11.61 17.90 -8.79
C PHE A 382 -12.93 17.82 -8.01
N ASN A 383 -13.01 17.01 -6.95
CA ASN A 383 -14.29 16.75 -6.30
C ASN A 383 -14.63 17.87 -5.29
N THR A 384 -15.48 18.79 -5.73
CA THR A 384 -16.05 19.94 -5.01
C THR A 384 -17.17 19.58 -4.04
N GLN A 385 -17.28 18.32 -3.57
CA GLN A 385 -18.09 18.02 -2.38
C GLN A 385 -17.37 18.50 -1.11
N LYS A 386 -17.11 19.81 -1.02
CA LYS A 386 -17.03 20.53 0.26
C LYS A 386 -18.45 20.64 0.82
N ILE A 387 -19.00 19.53 1.30
CA ILE A 387 -20.27 19.47 2.03
C ILE A 387 -20.22 20.32 3.32
N SER A 388 -19.06 20.82 3.73
CA SER A 388 -18.93 21.67 4.92
C SER A 388 -19.27 23.16 4.71
N PHE A 389 -19.38 23.70 3.48
CA PHE A 389 -19.59 25.15 3.29
C PHE A 389 -21.04 25.55 3.01
N LEU A 390 -21.76 24.78 2.18
CA LEU A 390 -23.19 25.04 1.90
C LEU A 390 -24.08 24.81 3.14
N ASP A 391 -23.71 23.88 4.02
CA ASP A 391 -24.37 23.71 5.32
C ASP A 391 -24.01 24.81 6.32
N ARG A 392 -22.86 25.50 6.16
CA ARG A 392 -22.51 26.70 6.97
C ARG A 392 -23.30 27.94 6.57
N LEU A 393 -23.55 28.13 5.27
CA LEU A 393 -24.35 29.25 4.77
C LEU A 393 -25.80 29.20 5.26
N LYS A 394 -26.35 28.01 5.47
CA LYS A 394 -27.68 27.84 6.10
C LYS A 394 -27.74 28.27 7.57
N HIS A 395 -26.59 28.46 8.22
CA HIS A 395 -26.49 28.78 9.65
C HIS A 395 -25.85 30.14 9.94
N MET A 396 -25.54 30.94 8.91
CA MET A 396 -25.09 32.32 9.07
C MET A 396 -26.11 33.24 8.41
N ASP A 397 -26.78 34.10 9.19
CA ASP A 397 -27.57 35.23 8.70
C ASP A 397 -26.63 36.24 8.01
N LEU A 398 -26.23 35.93 6.77
CA LEU A 398 -25.49 36.82 5.91
C LEU A 398 -26.46 37.52 4.96
N ASP A 399 -26.27 38.84 4.84
CA ASP A 399 -27.08 39.72 4.01
C ASP A 399 -27.09 39.24 2.55
N LYS A 400 -28.27 39.15 1.92
CA LYS A 400 -28.46 38.61 0.55
C LYS A 400 -27.57 39.26 -0.52
N PHE A 401 -27.09 40.47 -0.26
CA PHE A 401 -26.20 41.20 -1.14
C PHE A 401 -24.75 40.65 -1.13
N LEU A 402 -24.24 40.21 0.04
CA LEU A 402 -22.91 39.59 0.17
C LEU A 402 -22.89 38.16 -0.38
N GLU A 403 -24.02 37.45 -0.32
CA GLU A 403 -24.18 36.13 -0.90
C GLU A 403 -23.92 36.13 -2.43
N CYS A 404 -24.40 37.15 -3.15
CA CYS A 404 -24.15 37.29 -4.59
C CYS A 404 -22.65 37.42 -4.92
N PHE A 405 -21.90 38.23 -4.16
CA PHE A 405 -20.46 38.44 -4.41
C PHE A 405 -19.61 37.21 -4.07
N TYR A 406 -20.00 36.41 -3.07
CA TYR A 406 -19.28 35.18 -2.71
C TYR A 406 -19.62 34.01 -3.63
N VAL A 407 -20.87 33.93 -4.12
CA VAL A 407 -21.28 32.92 -5.11
C VAL A 407 -20.61 33.18 -6.46
N GLU A 408 -20.51 34.43 -6.92
CA GLU A 408 -19.80 34.77 -8.16
C GLU A 408 -18.30 34.42 -8.09
N LYS A 409 -17.60 34.78 -7.00
CA LYS A 409 -16.16 34.46 -6.84
C LYS A 409 -15.84 32.97 -6.71
N LEU A 410 -16.79 32.16 -6.22
CA LEU A 410 -16.69 30.70 -6.18
C LEU A 410 -17.10 30.04 -7.50
N GLN A 411 -17.98 30.67 -8.28
CA GLN A 411 -18.32 30.25 -9.65
C GLN A 411 -17.22 30.58 -10.66
N GLU A 412 -16.38 31.59 -10.39
CA GLU A 412 -15.20 31.91 -11.20
C GLU A 412 -14.08 30.85 -11.12
N GLN A 413 -14.07 29.98 -10.10
CA GLN A 413 -13.32 28.71 -10.17
C GLN A 413 -14.12 27.71 -11.00
N ARG A 414 -14.05 27.85 -12.34
CA ARG A 414 -14.72 26.98 -13.34
C ARG A 414 -14.83 25.55 -12.84
N SER A 415 -16.07 25.11 -12.58
CA SER A 415 -16.35 23.73 -12.20
C SER A 415 -15.98 22.81 -13.36
N PHE A 416 -14.85 22.11 -13.24
CA PHE A 416 -14.44 21.11 -14.22
C PHE A 416 -15.45 19.96 -14.27
N HIS A 417 -15.90 19.61 -15.48
CA HIS A 417 -16.75 18.46 -15.75
C HIS A 417 -16.05 17.50 -16.72
N MET A 418 -16.41 16.21 -16.66
CA MET A 418 -15.83 15.21 -17.56
C MET A 418 -16.09 15.49 -19.04
N LYS A 419 -17.20 16.17 -19.35
CA LYS A 419 -17.52 16.65 -20.71
C LYS A 419 -16.55 17.68 -21.27
N ASP A 420 -15.74 18.32 -20.42
CA ASP A 420 -14.75 19.32 -20.83
C ASP A 420 -13.45 18.66 -21.31
N VAL A 421 -13.32 17.33 -21.19
CA VAL A 421 -12.17 16.56 -21.65
C VAL A 421 -12.31 16.23 -23.13
N GLY A 422 -11.44 16.82 -23.95
CA GLY A 422 -11.43 16.61 -25.39
C GLY A 422 -10.65 15.37 -25.83
N ILE A 423 -9.67 14.92 -25.02
CA ILE A 423 -8.79 13.80 -25.36
C ILE A 423 -8.60 12.88 -24.15
N MET A 424 -8.74 11.57 -24.37
CA MET A 424 -8.33 10.53 -23.42
C MET A 424 -7.25 9.64 -24.02
N ILE A 425 -6.16 9.43 -23.30
CA ILE A 425 -5.04 8.61 -23.76
C ILE A 425 -4.91 7.37 -22.86
N GLY A 426 -4.97 6.19 -23.44
CA GLY A 426 -4.64 4.94 -22.75
C GLY A 426 -3.22 4.46 -23.02
N ALA A 427 -2.48 4.16 -21.98
CA ALA A 427 -1.15 3.56 -22.01
C ALA A 427 -1.10 2.34 -21.07
N GLY A 428 -0.05 1.54 -21.18
CA GLY A 428 0.12 0.33 -20.37
C GLY A 428 0.02 -0.95 -21.19
N GLY A 429 0.67 -2.01 -20.72
CA GLY A 429 0.88 -3.24 -21.51
C GLY A 429 -0.42 -3.87 -22.04
N VAL A 430 -1.50 -3.86 -21.25
CA VAL A 430 -2.82 -4.40 -21.63
C VAL A 430 -3.51 -3.56 -22.71
N LEU A 431 -3.25 -2.26 -22.78
CA LEU A 431 -3.85 -1.36 -23.77
C LEU A 431 -2.99 -1.26 -25.04
N SER A 432 -1.68 -1.08 -24.88
CA SER A 432 -0.72 -0.96 -25.99
C SER A 432 -0.66 -2.24 -26.82
N ASN A 433 -0.62 -3.41 -26.17
CA ASN A 433 -0.59 -4.71 -26.85
C ASN A 433 -1.98 -5.34 -27.02
N ALA A 434 -3.05 -4.55 -26.91
CA ALA A 434 -4.41 -5.06 -27.13
C ALA A 434 -4.53 -5.67 -28.54
N PRO A 435 -5.25 -6.80 -28.73
CA PRO A 435 -5.28 -7.51 -30.02
C PRO A 435 -5.75 -6.67 -31.21
N SER A 436 -6.55 -5.62 -30.97
CA SER A 436 -6.95 -4.66 -31.99
C SER A 436 -7.26 -3.29 -31.39
N ASN A 437 -7.33 -2.26 -32.23
CA ASN A 437 -7.71 -0.91 -31.79
C ASN A 437 -9.10 -0.87 -31.14
N LYS A 438 -10.02 -1.75 -31.56
CA LYS A 438 -11.36 -1.88 -30.97
C LYS A 438 -11.31 -2.30 -29.49
N HIS A 439 -10.38 -3.20 -29.15
CA HIS A 439 -10.18 -3.65 -27.77
C HIS A 439 -9.70 -2.50 -26.87
N ALA A 440 -8.68 -1.78 -27.31
CA ALA A 440 -8.17 -0.62 -26.57
C ALA A 440 -9.25 0.46 -26.44
N LEU A 441 -9.95 0.77 -27.53
CA LEU A 441 -11.02 1.78 -27.57
C LEU A 441 -12.11 1.49 -26.53
N ILE A 442 -12.64 0.27 -26.50
CA ILE A 442 -13.70 -0.08 -25.54
C ILE A 442 -13.19 -0.13 -24.10
N ALA A 443 -11.98 -0.64 -23.88
CA ALA A 443 -11.41 -0.74 -22.52
C ALA A 443 -11.18 0.65 -21.91
N ILE A 444 -10.61 1.58 -22.69
CA ILE A 444 -10.43 2.98 -22.28
C ILE A 444 -11.78 3.66 -22.08
N SER A 445 -12.72 3.51 -23.02
CA SER A 445 -14.05 4.12 -22.93
C SER A 445 -14.83 3.64 -21.69
N ASP A 446 -14.88 2.33 -21.44
CA ASP A 446 -15.60 1.74 -20.31
C ASP A 446 -14.97 2.11 -18.96
N GLY A 447 -13.63 2.13 -18.90
CA GLY A 447 -12.89 2.50 -17.69
C GLY A 447 -13.00 3.99 -17.38
N MET A 448 -12.73 4.86 -18.36
CA MET A 448 -12.69 6.31 -18.14
C MET A 448 -14.09 6.95 -18.13
N LYS A 449 -15.05 6.34 -18.83
CA LYS A 449 -16.40 6.86 -19.09
C LYS A 449 -16.36 8.31 -19.59
N PRO A 450 -15.94 8.54 -20.85
CA PRO A 450 -15.98 9.88 -21.46
C PRO A 450 -17.42 10.42 -21.47
N GLU A 451 -17.56 11.73 -21.37
CA GLU A 451 -18.82 12.46 -21.51
C GLU A 451 -18.62 13.48 -22.64
N GLY A 452 -19.64 13.77 -23.43
CA GLY A 452 -19.50 14.67 -24.57
C GLY A 452 -18.95 13.96 -25.82
N ILE A 453 -18.18 14.72 -26.62
CA ILE A 453 -17.46 14.23 -27.80
C ILE A 453 -15.97 14.22 -27.44
N THR A 454 -15.37 13.04 -27.38
CA THR A 454 -14.01 12.87 -26.88
C THR A 454 -13.19 11.99 -27.81
N GLU A 455 -11.99 12.45 -28.19
CA GLU A 455 -11.06 11.61 -28.93
C GLU A 455 -10.39 10.60 -27.99
N ILE A 456 -10.33 9.34 -28.39
CA ILE A 456 -9.66 8.27 -27.66
C ILE A 456 -8.39 7.90 -28.40
N TRP A 457 -7.27 8.00 -27.69
CA TRP A 457 -5.92 7.76 -28.18
C TRP A 457 -5.27 6.62 -27.40
N ARG A 458 -4.27 5.99 -28.00
CA ARG A 458 -3.47 4.92 -27.41
C ARG A 458 -1.99 5.24 -27.54
N ASP A 459 -1.22 5.00 -26.49
CA ASP A 459 0.22 4.82 -26.61
C ASP A 459 0.49 3.46 -27.26
N ASN A 460 0.78 3.46 -28.56
CA ASN A 460 0.81 2.28 -29.41
C ASN A 460 1.92 1.29 -29.00
N HIS A 461 3.09 1.81 -28.64
CA HIS A 461 4.28 1.02 -28.35
C HIS A 461 4.66 1.02 -26.87
N PHE A 462 3.89 1.73 -26.02
CA PHE A 462 4.19 1.94 -24.62
C PHE A 462 5.53 2.66 -24.42
N ILE A 463 5.74 3.76 -25.17
CA ILE A 463 7.00 4.51 -25.26
C ILE A 463 6.88 5.99 -24.89
N SER A 464 5.73 6.43 -24.39
CA SER A 464 5.57 7.79 -23.86
C SER A 464 6.61 8.20 -22.81
N PRO A 465 7.04 7.37 -21.84
CA PRO A 465 8.10 7.77 -20.91
C PRO A 465 9.45 7.98 -21.62
N HIS A 466 9.80 7.15 -22.61
CA HIS A 466 11.04 7.27 -23.38
C HIS A 466 11.12 8.60 -24.11
N LEU A 467 10.04 8.96 -24.82
CA LEU A 467 9.98 10.21 -25.56
C LEU A 467 9.85 11.42 -24.63
N GLY A 468 9.23 11.22 -23.46
CA GLY A 468 9.26 12.19 -22.36
C GLY A 468 10.67 12.49 -21.86
N LYS A 469 11.53 11.47 -21.72
CA LYS A 469 12.95 11.65 -21.38
C LYS A 469 13.72 12.32 -22.52
N LEU A 470 13.45 11.94 -23.77
CA LEU A 470 14.07 12.60 -24.93
C LEU A 470 13.76 14.10 -24.98
N SER A 471 12.60 14.53 -24.50
CA SER A 471 12.20 15.93 -24.53
C SER A 471 13.05 16.88 -23.66
N GLU A 472 13.80 16.34 -22.69
CA GLU A 472 14.77 17.10 -21.88
C GLU A 472 16.05 17.40 -22.66
N VAL A 473 16.37 16.57 -23.65
CA VAL A 473 17.55 16.70 -24.51
C VAL A 473 17.21 17.39 -25.84
N ASP A 474 16.11 17.01 -26.49
CA ASP A 474 15.64 17.58 -27.75
C ASP A 474 14.10 17.60 -27.81
N ASN A 475 13.52 18.74 -27.46
CA ASN A 475 12.08 18.94 -27.32
C ASN A 475 11.32 18.80 -28.65
N GLU A 476 11.86 19.36 -29.73
CA GLU A 476 11.22 19.32 -31.05
C GLU A 476 11.22 17.91 -31.64
N LEU A 477 12.35 17.19 -31.50
CA LEU A 477 12.43 15.80 -31.96
C LEU A 477 11.45 14.90 -31.20
N ALA A 478 11.40 15.03 -29.87
CA ALA A 478 10.49 14.29 -29.03
C ALA A 478 9.02 14.53 -29.42
N SER A 479 8.63 15.79 -29.66
CA SER A 479 7.27 16.15 -30.11
C SER A 479 6.93 15.49 -31.45
N LYS A 480 7.84 15.53 -32.44
CA LYS A 480 7.63 14.87 -33.75
C LYS A 480 7.48 13.35 -33.62
N LEU A 481 8.32 12.70 -32.81
CA LEU A 481 8.25 11.26 -32.59
C LEU A 481 7.01 10.85 -31.79
N LEU A 482 6.56 11.67 -30.84
CA LEU A 482 5.33 11.40 -30.07
C LEU A 482 4.12 11.30 -30.98
N GLN A 483 4.00 12.19 -31.98
CA GLN A 483 2.88 12.18 -32.92
C GLN A 483 2.97 11.06 -33.96
N LYS A 484 4.18 10.75 -34.43
CA LYS A 484 4.38 9.77 -35.51
C LYS A 484 4.41 8.33 -35.03
N GLU A 485 5.08 8.07 -33.90
CA GLU A 485 5.43 6.72 -33.45
C GLU A 485 4.70 6.31 -32.16
N CYS A 486 4.34 7.24 -31.27
CA CYS A 486 3.78 6.90 -29.96
C CYS A 486 2.25 6.98 -29.90
N TYR A 487 1.67 8.18 -30.06
CA TYR A 487 0.24 8.40 -29.87
C TYR A 487 -0.55 8.12 -31.14
N GLN A 488 -1.31 7.03 -31.10
CA GLN A 488 -2.24 6.65 -32.15
C GLN A 488 -3.66 7.08 -31.77
N LYS A 489 -4.32 7.84 -32.65
CA LYS A 489 -5.75 8.15 -32.54
C LYS A 489 -6.55 6.92 -32.95
N ILE A 490 -7.38 6.37 -32.06
CA ILE A 490 -8.07 5.09 -32.30
C ILE A 490 -9.59 5.19 -32.46
N GLY A 491 -10.21 6.31 -32.09
CA GLY A 491 -11.64 6.55 -32.30
C GLY A 491 -12.15 7.82 -31.63
N ILE A 492 -13.38 8.22 -31.96
CA ILE A 492 -14.13 9.26 -31.25
C ILE A 492 -15.25 8.60 -30.45
N CYS A 493 -15.31 8.88 -29.15
CA CYS A 493 -16.42 8.46 -28.30
C CYS A 493 -17.43 9.59 -28.16
N ILE A 494 -18.71 9.30 -28.42
CA ILE A 494 -19.83 10.22 -28.28
C ILE A 494 -20.74 9.69 -27.18
N ARG A 495 -20.82 10.42 -26.07
CA ARG A 495 -21.68 10.11 -24.94
C ARG A 495 -22.46 11.35 -24.48
N PRO A 496 -23.73 11.49 -24.89
CA PRO A 496 -24.59 12.57 -24.40
C PRO A 496 -24.78 12.52 -22.88
N VAL A 497 -24.85 13.68 -22.24
CA VAL A 497 -25.12 13.82 -20.81
C VAL A 497 -26.61 14.14 -20.61
N CYS A 498 -27.25 13.51 -19.63
CA CYS A 498 -28.61 13.82 -19.21
C CYS A 498 -28.78 13.63 -17.69
N LYS A 499 -29.84 14.23 -17.13
CA LYS A 499 -30.17 14.06 -15.69
C LYS A 499 -30.76 12.69 -15.40
N THR A 500 -31.69 12.25 -16.24
CA THR A 500 -32.39 10.97 -16.14
C THR A 500 -32.62 10.42 -17.53
N MET A 501 -32.27 9.15 -17.76
CA MET A 501 -32.46 8.46 -19.04
C MET A 501 -33.52 7.37 -18.85
N LYS A 502 -34.55 7.36 -19.70
CA LYS A 502 -35.58 6.31 -19.72
C LYS A 502 -35.21 5.21 -20.72
N SER A 503 -35.78 4.01 -20.57
CA SER A 503 -35.66 2.96 -21.59
C SER A 503 -36.31 3.38 -22.89
N ASP A 504 -35.73 2.96 -24.02
CA ASP A 504 -36.27 3.14 -25.38
C ASP A 504 -36.54 4.61 -25.77
N GLN A 505 -35.85 5.52 -25.11
CA GLN A 505 -35.95 6.95 -25.37
C GLN A 505 -35.01 7.31 -26.52
N LYS A 506 -35.50 8.04 -27.52
CA LYS A 506 -34.63 8.63 -28.55
C LYS A 506 -33.65 9.62 -27.92
N VAL A 507 -32.36 9.45 -28.21
CA VAL A 507 -31.27 10.25 -27.63
C VAL A 507 -30.75 11.27 -28.64
N MET A 508 -30.47 10.82 -29.87
CA MET A 508 -29.96 11.67 -30.94
C MET A 508 -30.16 11.04 -32.33
N GLU A 509 -30.08 11.88 -33.35
CA GLU A 509 -29.86 11.48 -34.74
C GLU A 509 -28.40 11.78 -35.10
N ILE A 510 -27.74 10.82 -35.74
CA ILE A 510 -26.37 10.98 -36.24
C ILE A 510 -26.36 10.71 -37.75
N GLN A 511 -25.87 11.66 -38.52
CA GLN A 511 -25.66 11.54 -39.95
C GLN A 511 -24.16 11.40 -40.21
N ILE A 512 -23.74 10.36 -40.93
CA ILE A 512 -22.35 10.07 -41.29
C ILE A 512 -22.29 9.96 -42.82
N GLY A 513 -21.79 10.99 -43.49
CA GLY A 513 -21.93 11.08 -44.95
C GLY A 513 -23.41 11.15 -45.35
N ASP A 514 -23.85 10.23 -46.22
CA ASP A 514 -25.24 10.16 -46.68
C ASP A 514 -26.14 9.28 -45.77
N ASP A 515 -25.55 8.52 -44.86
CA ASP A 515 -26.27 7.60 -43.99
C ASP A 515 -26.76 8.29 -42.70
N SER A 516 -28.05 8.16 -42.39
CA SER A 516 -28.67 8.69 -41.17
C SER A 516 -29.09 7.58 -40.22
N HIS A 517 -28.71 7.71 -38.95
CA HIS A 517 -28.98 6.74 -37.90
C HIS A 517 -29.66 7.38 -36.69
N THR A 518 -30.75 6.77 -36.23
CA THR A 518 -31.39 7.13 -34.96
C THR A 518 -30.79 6.32 -33.81
N ILE A 519 -30.31 7.00 -32.78
CA ILE A 519 -29.75 6.39 -31.58
C ILE A 519 -30.75 6.51 -30.43
N ILE A 520 -31.07 5.37 -29.82
CA ILE A 520 -31.91 5.28 -28.62
C ILE A 520 -31.07 5.08 -27.36
N SER A 521 -31.70 5.19 -26.20
CA SER A 521 -31.07 4.93 -24.92
C SER A 521 -30.66 3.47 -24.78
N ASN A 522 -29.74 3.21 -23.86
CA ASN A 522 -29.23 1.88 -23.53
C ASN A 522 -28.52 1.13 -24.69
N THR A 523 -27.92 1.87 -25.62
CA THR A 523 -27.29 1.31 -26.82
C THR A 523 -25.79 1.58 -26.83
N LEU A 524 -25.03 0.63 -27.37
CA LEU A 524 -23.65 0.84 -27.81
C LEU A 524 -23.63 0.63 -29.31
N LYS A 525 -23.14 1.61 -30.07
CA LYS A 525 -23.06 1.54 -31.53
C LYS A 525 -21.67 1.93 -32.00
N TYR A 526 -21.09 1.12 -32.89
CA TYR A 526 -19.76 1.35 -33.44
C TYR A 526 -19.83 1.48 -34.96
N PHE A 527 -19.35 2.62 -35.45
CA PHE A 527 -19.26 2.93 -36.87
C PHE A 527 -17.78 2.83 -37.31
N PRO A 528 -17.39 1.76 -38.02
CA PRO A 528 -16.03 1.61 -38.52
C PRO A 528 -15.72 2.63 -39.62
N ASN A 529 -14.45 2.99 -39.77
CA ASN A 529 -13.96 3.77 -40.91
C ASN A 529 -12.65 3.15 -41.44
N GLU A 530 -12.77 2.01 -42.11
CA GLU A 530 -11.60 1.26 -42.61
C GLU A 530 -10.94 1.94 -43.82
N SER A 531 -11.71 2.70 -44.60
CA SER A 531 -11.21 3.45 -45.76
C SER A 531 -10.35 4.66 -45.38
N LYS A 532 -10.37 5.07 -44.10
CA LYS A 532 -9.76 6.32 -43.60
C LYS A 532 -10.20 7.56 -44.37
N ALA A 533 -11.37 7.51 -45.00
CA ALA A 533 -11.94 8.67 -45.65
C ALA A 533 -12.38 9.69 -44.59
N THR A 534 -12.21 10.98 -44.89
CA THR A 534 -12.74 12.04 -44.03
C THR A 534 -14.26 12.08 -44.19
N HIS A 535 -14.99 11.80 -43.11
CA HIS A 535 -16.45 11.87 -43.08
C HIS A 535 -16.92 13.17 -42.41
N LYS A 536 -17.92 13.82 -42.99
CA LYS A 536 -18.70 14.86 -42.32
C LYS A 536 -19.76 14.20 -41.45
N ILE A 537 -19.77 14.53 -40.16
CA ILE A 537 -20.73 14.00 -39.20
C ILE A 537 -21.58 15.15 -38.69
N SER A 538 -22.89 14.97 -38.73
CA SER A 538 -23.86 15.88 -38.11
C SER A 538 -24.62 15.14 -37.01
N ILE A 539 -24.70 15.73 -35.82
CA ILE A 539 -25.35 15.15 -34.64
C ILE A 539 -26.44 16.10 -34.19
N LYS A 540 -27.67 15.59 -34.08
CA LYS A 540 -28.81 16.31 -33.53
C LYS A 540 -29.31 15.64 -32.26
N LEU A 541 -29.14 16.32 -31.12
CA LEU A 541 -29.55 15.83 -29.81
C LEU A 541 -31.04 16.06 -29.55
N GLU A 542 -31.70 15.07 -28.96
CA GLU A 542 -33.07 15.21 -28.47
C GLU A 542 -33.16 16.10 -27.22
N LYS A 543 -34.35 16.63 -26.95
CA LYS A 543 -34.60 17.49 -25.77
C LYS A 543 -34.25 16.74 -24.47
N GLY A 544 -33.44 17.39 -23.63
CA GLY A 544 -33.00 16.84 -22.34
C GLY A 544 -31.62 16.16 -22.36
N PHE A 545 -31.00 16.02 -23.54
CA PHE A 545 -29.61 15.60 -23.71
C PHE A 545 -28.74 16.80 -24.09
N SER A 546 -27.48 16.79 -23.66
CA SER A 546 -26.51 17.83 -24.02
C SER A 546 -25.08 17.27 -24.00
N PHE A 547 -24.19 17.86 -24.79
CA PHE A 547 -22.74 17.70 -24.64
C PHE A 547 -22.12 18.74 -23.70
N GLY A 548 -22.90 19.72 -23.23
CA GLY A 548 -22.46 20.67 -22.21
C GLY A 548 -22.58 22.14 -22.55
N ASN A 549 -22.69 22.48 -23.84
CA ASN A 549 -22.60 23.84 -24.36
C ASN A 549 -23.98 24.50 -24.59
N GLY A 550 -25.08 23.83 -24.23
CA GLY A 550 -26.44 24.30 -24.51
C GLY A 550 -26.89 24.13 -25.97
N GLU A 551 -25.97 23.79 -26.87
CA GLU A 551 -26.23 23.45 -28.28
C GLU A 551 -26.90 22.07 -28.42
N HIS A 552 -27.74 21.96 -29.45
CA HIS A 552 -28.47 20.73 -29.81
C HIS A 552 -28.03 20.14 -31.15
N GLU A 553 -27.26 20.87 -31.95
CA GLU A 553 -26.75 20.44 -33.24
C GLU A 553 -25.23 20.62 -33.25
N PHE A 554 -24.50 19.60 -33.69
CA PHE A 554 -23.03 19.57 -33.71
C PHE A 554 -22.56 19.01 -35.04
N ALA A 555 -21.48 19.57 -35.58
CA ALA A 555 -20.83 19.05 -36.77
C ALA A 555 -19.34 18.83 -36.51
N LEU A 556 -18.79 17.73 -37.03
CA LEU A 556 -17.35 17.48 -37.02
C LEU A 556 -16.91 16.73 -38.28
N GLU A 557 -15.63 16.89 -38.63
CA GLU A 557 -14.99 16.15 -39.71
C GLU A 557 -13.90 15.25 -39.14
N THR A 558 -13.88 13.98 -39.53
CA THR A 558 -12.91 13.02 -38.98
C THR A 558 -12.68 11.82 -39.89
N GLU A 559 -11.47 11.26 -39.82
CA GLU A 559 -11.09 9.98 -40.40
C GLU A 559 -11.20 8.84 -39.38
N LEU A 560 -11.52 9.15 -38.12
CA LEU A 560 -11.56 8.17 -37.04
C LEU A 560 -12.89 7.40 -37.02
N PRO A 561 -12.90 6.13 -36.57
CA PRO A 561 -14.14 5.43 -36.29
C PRO A 561 -14.89 6.07 -35.11
N ILE A 562 -16.21 5.89 -35.07
CA ILE A 562 -17.09 6.51 -34.07
C ILE A 562 -17.66 5.44 -33.15
N LEU A 563 -17.55 5.66 -31.84
CA LEU A 563 -18.20 4.86 -30.81
C LEU A 563 -19.26 5.71 -30.10
N VAL A 564 -20.52 5.37 -30.30
CA VAL A 564 -21.64 6.00 -29.60
C VAL A 564 -22.02 5.15 -28.40
N ASP A 565 -21.97 5.74 -27.20
CA ASP A 565 -22.34 5.07 -25.94
C ASP A 565 -23.50 5.78 -25.25
N THR A 566 -24.69 5.18 -25.31
CA THR A 566 -25.88 5.61 -24.57
C THR A 566 -26.30 4.58 -23.52
N ARG A 567 -25.40 3.66 -23.13
CA ARG A 567 -25.70 2.64 -22.10
C ARG A 567 -26.00 3.28 -20.75
N PHE A 568 -26.94 2.68 -20.01
CA PHE A 568 -27.13 3.00 -18.60
C PHE A 568 -25.84 2.80 -17.81
N ARG A 569 -25.71 3.48 -16.67
CA ARG A 569 -24.48 3.41 -15.86
C ARG A 569 -24.08 1.98 -15.49
N ASP A 570 -25.06 1.09 -15.36
CA ASP A 570 -24.90 -0.30 -14.93
C ASP A 570 -25.17 -1.34 -16.02
N ASN A 571 -25.64 -0.95 -17.22
CA ASN A 571 -25.78 -1.92 -18.32
C ASN A 571 -24.40 -2.28 -18.88
N THR A 572 -24.03 -3.54 -18.72
CA THR A 572 -22.73 -4.11 -19.07
C THR A 572 -22.87 -5.42 -19.84
N SER A 573 -24.01 -5.66 -20.49
CA SER A 573 -24.29 -6.91 -21.22
C SER A 573 -23.14 -7.30 -22.16
N PHE A 574 -22.44 -8.39 -21.80
CA PHE A 574 -21.35 -8.95 -22.59
C PHE A 574 -21.78 -9.23 -24.01
N THR A 575 -22.90 -9.95 -24.16
CA THR A 575 -23.46 -10.35 -25.44
C THR A 575 -23.73 -9.14 -26.33
N GLN A 576 -24.30 -8.07 -25.78
CA GLN A 576 -24.63 -6.86 -26.56
C GLN A 576 -23.38 -6.17 -27.10
N TYR A 577 -22.40 -5.89 -26.23
CA TYR A 577 -21.21 -5.16 -26.68
C TYR A 577 -20.29 -6.03 -27.53
N ASN A 578 -20.17 -7.32 -27.24
CA ASN A 578 -19.32 -8.22 -28.01
C ASN A 578 -19.92 -8.51 -29.40
N ALA A 579 -21.26 -8.55 -29.53
CA ALA A 579 -21.91 -8.67 -30.83
C ALA A 579 -21.66 -7.42 -31.72
N GLU A 580 -21.73 -6.22 -31.14
CA GLU A 580 -21.48 -4.97 -31.88
C GLU A 580 -19.99 -4.81 -32.24
N MET A 581 -19.10 -5.05 -31.28
CA MET A 581 -17.67 -4.76 -31.43
C MET A 581 -16.88 -5.91 -32.06
N LYS A 582 -17.38 -7.15 -31.94
CA LYS A 582 -16.73 -8.42 -32.35
C LYS A 582 -15.32 -8.55 -31.78
N LEU A 583 -15.22 -8.58 -30.45
CA LEU A 583 -13.94 -8.51 -29.74
C LEU A 583 -13.38 -9.90 -29.42
N PHE A 584 -14.21 -10.75 -28.81
CA PHE A 584 -13.79 -12.04 -28.26
C PHE A 584 -14.59 -13.17 -28.90
N ASP A 585 -13.89 -14.23 -29.32
CA ASP A 585 -14.48 -15.47 -29.81
C ASP A 585 -14.49 -16.52 -28.69
N ILE A 586 -15.53 -16.48 -27.86
CA ILE A 586 -15.65 -17.32 -26.66
C ILE A 586 -16.21 -18.71 -26.98
N GLU A 587 -16.65 -18.96 -28.22
CA GLU A 587 -17.04 -20.29 -28.66
C GLU A 587 -15.83 -21.23 -28.81
N LYS A 588 -14.62 -20.67 -28.94
CA LYS A 588 -13.39 -21.46 -28.96
C LYS A 588 -13.11 -22.11 -27.60
N PRO A 589 -12.62 -23.35 -27.58
CA PRO A 589 -12.28 -24.02 -26.33
C PRO A 589 -11.20 -23.24 -25.59
N LYS A 590 -11.48 -22.88 -24.33
CA LYS A 590 -10.51 -22.29 -23.41
C LYS A 590 -9.39 -23.29 -23.13
N LYS A 591 -8.17 -22.78 -22.93
CA LYS A 591 -7.05 -23.63 -22.50
C LYS A 591 -7.12 -23.91 -21.00
N GLU A 592 -6.73 -25.12 -20.60
CA GLU A 592 -6.58 -25.45 -19.18
C GLU A 592 -5.44 -24.65 -18.55
N LEU A 593 -5.64 -24.20 -17.31
CA LEU A 593 -4.67 -23.32 -16.63
C LEU A 593 -3.36 -24.07 -16.34
N GLU A 594 -3.45 -25.37 -16.10
CA GLU A 594 -2.34 -26.26 -15.81
C GLU A 594 -1.33 -26.29 -16.96
N ASP A 595 -1.84 -26.37 -18.19
CA ASP A 595 -1.02 -26.32 -19.40
C ASP A 595 -0.42 -24.93 -19.60
N CYS A 596 -1.23 -23.88 -19.37
CA CYS A 596 -0.82 -22.49 -19.53
C CYS A 596 0.36 -22.10 -18.64
N PHE A 597 0.35 -22.50 -17.37
CA PHE A 597 1.40 -22.14 -16.40
C PHE A 597 2.52 -23.19 -16.28
N SER A 598 2.43 -24.32 -16.98
CA SER A 598 3.35 -25.46 -16.88
C SER A 598 4.84 -25.10 -16.98
N SER A 599 5.21 -24.10 -17.81
CA SER A 599 6.61 -23.67 -17.99
C SER A 599 7.19 -23.04 -16.72
N TYR A 600 6.37 -22.36 -15.92
CA TYR A 600 6.80 -21.71 -14.68
C TYR A 600 6.98 -22.70 -13.52
N LEU A 601 6.44 -23.92 -13.64
CA LEU A 601 6.45 -24.94 -12.59
C LEU A 601 7.67 -25.86 -12.62
N LYS A 602 8.53 -25.78 -13.65
CA LYS A 602 9.59 -26.77 -13.93
C LYS A 602 10.83 -26.66 -13.02
N ASN A 603 11.05 -25.52 -12.36
CA ASN A 603 12.33 -25.21 -11.68
C ASN A 603 12.20 -25.09 -10.15
N LYS A 604 11.71 -26.14 -9.48
CA LYS A 604 11.71 -26.21 -8.01
C LYS A 604 13.09 -26.61 -7.49
N LYS A 605 13.61 -25.85 -6.52
CA LYS A 605 14.91 -26.12 -5.87
C LYS A 605 14.71 -26.52 -4.41
N ILE A 606 15.54 -27.44 -3.95
CA ILE A 606 15.64 -27.87 -2.55
C ILE A 606 17.05 -27.53 -2.10
N GLU A 607 17.18 -26.74 -1.05
CA GLU A 607 18.48 -26.37 -0.49
C GLU A 607 18.77 -27.26 0.72
N ASN A 608 19.87 -28.00 0.68
CA ASN A 608 20.32 -28.85 1.79
C ASN A 608 21.61 -28.28 2.37
N GLY A 609 21.73 -28.26 3.69
CA GLY A 609 22.96 -27.86 4.36
C GLY A 609 22.74 -27.29 5.75
N THR A 610 23.71 -26.48 6.17
CA THR A 610 23.69 -25.75 7.44
C THR A 610 23.17 -24.33 7.19
N PHE A 611 22.15 -23.93 7.93
CA PHE A 611 21.49 -22.64 7.82
C PHE A 611 21.41 -21.95 9.18
N THR A 612 20.99 -20.68 9.19
CA THR A 612 20.76 -19.89 10.40
C THR A 612 19.38 -19.27 10.39
N ILE A 613 18.71 -19.27 11.55
CA ILE A 613 17.45 -18.55 11.77
C ILE A 613 17.59 -17.62 12.97
N LYS A 614 17.26 -16.34 12.79
CA LYS A 614 17.21 -15.34 13.87
C LYS A 614 15.81 -15.36 14.50
N ARG A 615 15.74 -15.50 15.83
CA ARG A 615 14.52 -15.50 16.63
C ARG A 615 14.52 -14.24 17.49
N GLU A 616 13.60 -13.32 17.21
CA GLU A 616 13.63 -11.95 17.73
C GLU A 616 12.29 -11.57 18.39
N LEU A 617 12.36 -10.95 19.57
CA LEU A 617 11.21 -10.38 20.26
C LEU A 617 10.78 -9.06 19.62
N PRO A 618 9.47 -8.71 19.63
CA PRO A 618 8.97 -7.45 19.08
C PRO A 618 9.57 -6.21 19.76
N TYR A 619 9.93 -6.32 21.03
CA TYR A 619 10.65 -5.30 21.81
C TYR A 619 11.49 -5.97 22.91
N SER A 620 12.30 -5.18 23.63
CA SER A 620 13.16 -5.69 24.71
C SER A 620 12.38 -6.52 25.72
N GLY A 621 12.81 -7.75 25.95
CA GLY A 621 12.22 -8.70 26.88
C GLY A 621 13.28 -9.61 27.48
N GLU A 622 12.88 -10.76 28.02
CA GLU A 622 13.81 -11.73 28.60
C GLU A 622 14.23 -12.75 27.54
N ILE A 623 15.54 -13.01 27.42
CA ILE A 623 16.09 -14.10 26.60
C ILE A 623 16.62 -15.18 27.54
N PHE A 624 16.18 -16.41 27.34
CA PHE A 624 16.43 -17.53 28.26
C PHE A 624 17.59 -18.44 27.84
N VAL A 625 18.10 -18.25 26.62
CA VAL A 625 19.16 -19.09 26.04
C VAL A 625 20.51 -18.38 26.01
N THR A 626 21.58 -19.19 25.97
CA THR A 626 22.96 -18.71 25.98
C THR A 626 23.73 -19.14 24.71
N ASN A 627 24.83 -18.45 24.41
CA ASN A 627 25.69 -18.82 23.30
C ASN A 627 26.22 -20.25 23.47
N ASN A 628 26.18 -21.02 22.39
CA ASN A 628 26.50 -22.45 22.30
C ASN A 628 25.50 -23.43 22.89
N GLU A 629 24.35 -22.97 23.39
CA GLU A 629 23.29 -23.85 23.89
C GLU A 629 22.61 -24.64 22.76
N GLU A 630 22.30 -25.91 23.01
CA GLU A 630 21.49 -26.73 22.10
C GLU A 630 20.01 -26.54 22.40
N VAL A 631 19.22 -26.26 21.35
CA VAL A 631 17.79 -25.97 21.47
C VAL A 631 16.97 -26.98 20.65
N LYS A 632 15.76 -27.26 21.15
CA LYS A 632 14.72 -28.04 20.45
C LYS A 632 13.66 -27.08 19.92
N PRO A 633 12.79 -27.50 18.97
CA PRO A 633 11.82 -26.58 18.35
C PRO A 633 10.91 -25.82 19.33
N PHE A 634 10.48 -26.48 20.41
CA PHE A 634 9.62 -25.90 21.44
C PHE A 634 10.41 -25.27 22.60
N THR A 635 11.74 -25.16 22.50
CA THR A 635 12.53 -24.41 23.48
C THR A 635 12.13 -22.94 23.41
N LEU A 636 11.72 -22.39 24.55
CA LEU A 636 11.43 -20.97 24.70
C LEU A 636 12.75 -20.19 24.62
N ILE A 637 12.88 -19.35 23.60
CA ILE A 637 14.07 -18.51 23.38
C ILE A 637 13.95 -17.23 24.20
N GLY A 638 12.76 -16.63 24.21
CA GLY A 638 12.51 -15.42 24.97
C GLY A 638 11.04 -15.10 25.11
N GLU A 639 10.74 -14.16 26.00
CA GLU A 639 9.38 -13.68 26.24
C GLU A 639 9.30 -12.16 26.42
N ASN A 640 8.17 -11.60 25.98
CA ASN A 640 7.69 -10.31 26.45
C ASN A 640 6.49 -10.52 27.37
N LYS A 641 6.75 -10.47 28.68
CA LYS A 641 5.76 -10.72 29.73
C LYS A 641 4.64 -9.68 29.81
N TYR A 642 4.95 -8.43 29.48
CA TYR A 642 4.05 -7.29 29.63
C TYR A 642 3.63 -6.72 28.28
N ALA A 643 2.84 -5.65 28.27
CA ALA A 643 2.71 -4.81 27.08
C ALA A 643 4.00 -3.98 26.88
N PRO A 644 4.28 -3.44 25.68
CA PRO A 644 5.43 -2.55 25.49
C PRO A 644 5.43 -1.42 26.54
N PRO A 645 6.57 -1.12 27.19
CA PRO A 645 6.64 -0.10 28.22
C PRO A 645 6.26 1.27 27.66
N LYS A 646 5.33 1.94 28.34
CA LYS A 646 4.94 3.31 27.99
C LYS A 646 6.12 4.25 28.25
N ILE A 647 6.25 5.27 27.43
CA ILE A 647 7.09 6.41 27.75
C ILE A 647 6.15 7.55 28.18
N TYR A 648 6.56 8.28 29.21
CA TYR A 648 5.86 9.42 29.75
C TYR A 648 6.74 10.65 29.52
N VAL A 649 6.15 11.70 28.98
CA VAL A 649 6.86 12.94 28.69
C VAL A 649 6.27 14.05 29.54
N LEU A 650 7.05 14.54 30.50
CA LEU A 650 6.68 15.65 31.37
C LEU A 650 7.29 16.93 30.82
N SER A 651 6.44 17.94 30.60
CA SER A 651 6.85 19.25 30.09
C SER A 651 6.72 20.28 31.21
N LEU A 652 7.85 20.82 31.64
CA LEU A 652 7.90 21.71 32.80
C LEU A 652 7.79 23.18 32.41
N PHE A 653 8.29 23.59 31.24
CA PHE A 653 8.24 24.99 30.80
C PHE A 653 6.83 25.44 30.40
N THR A 654 5.92 24.51 30.14
CA THR A 654 4.50 24.81 29.91
C THR A 654 3.72 25.07 31.20
N LEU A 655 4.37 24.98 32.37
CA LEU A 655 3.74 25.15 33.67
C LEU A 655 4.05 26.56 34.21
N ASP A 656 3.19 27.52 33.88
CA ASP A 656 3.31 28.96 34.23
C ASP A 656 3.44 29.25 35.74
N TYR A 657 3.18 28.26 36.60
CA TYR A 657 3.34 28.40 38.04
C TYR A 657 4.75 28.08 38.54
N LEU A 658 5.58 27.40 37.73
CA LEU A 658 6.96 27.06 38.06
C LEU A 658 7.97 28.12 37.58
N ASP A 659 7.62 28.91 36.55
CA ASP A 659 8.49 29.97 35.97
C ASP A 659 9.92 29.49 35.68
N LEU A 660 10.04 28.28 35.12
CA LEU A 660 11.31 27.61 34.89
C LEU A 660 11.99 28.08 33.59
N ASN A 661 13.30 28.29 33.67
CA ASN A 661 14.19 28.43 32.53
C ASN A 661 15.28 27.33 32.56
N PRO A 662 16.07 27.14 31.49
CA PRO A 662 17.07 26.06 31.44
C PRO A 662 18.07 26.05 32.60
N GLU A 663 18.53 27.21 33.08
CA GLU A 663 19.47 27.29 34.20
C GLU A 663 18.79 26.98 35.54
N LEU A 664 17.58 27.51 35.75
CA LEU A 664 16.82 27.29 36.98
C LEU A 664 16.39 25.82 37.09
N MET A 665 15.97 25.19 35.98
CA MET A 665 15.64 23.77 35.95
C MET A 665 16.84 22.89 36.30
N LYS A 666 18.06 23.22 35.80
CA LYS A 666 19.28 22.49 36.18
C LYS A 666 19.57 22.58 37.68
N LYS A 667 19.36 23.76 38.29
CA LYS A 667 19.60 23.98 39.72
C LYS A 667 18.51 23.38 40.63
N SER A 668 17.28 23.30 40.14
CA SER A 668 16.11 22.88 40.92
C SER A 668 15.74 21.40 40.76
N MET A 669 16.47 20.63 39.94
CA MET A 669 16.22 19.22 39.71
C MET A 669 16.68 18.36 40.90
N LEU A 670 15.78 17.48 41.39
CA LEU A 670 16.06 16.57 42.52
C LEU A 670 16.42 15.15 42.08
N VAL A 671 16.41 14.89 40.78
CA VAL A 671 16.55 13.57 40.17
C VAL A 671 17.43 13.64 38.93
N LYS A 672 18.08 12.55 38.55
CA LYS A 672 18.94 12.47 37.36
C LYS A 672 18.49 11.35 36.42
N GLU A 673 19.01 11.38 35.21
CA GLU A 673 18.86 10.27 34.25
C GLU A 673 19.32 8.95 34.89
N GLY A 674 18.53 7.90 34.70
CA GLY A 674 18.69 6.59 35.31
C GLY A 674 17.91 6.39 36.62
N ASP A 675 17.49 7.46 37.30
CA ASP A 675 16.77 7.34 38.58
C ASP A 675 15.35 6.78 38.40
N SER A 676 14.90 5.95 39.35
CA SER A 676 13.50 5.51 39.41
C SER A 676 12.70 6.44 40.33
N VAL A 677 11.58 6.94 39.84
CA VAL A 677 10.68 7.83 40.58
C VAL A 677 9.32 7.19 40.84
N LYS A 678 8.78 7.42 42.03
CA LYS A 678 7.45 6.97 42.45
C LYS A 678 6.39 7.99 42.05
N PHE A 679 5.14 7.55 41.92
CA PHE A 679 4.02 8.47 41.76
C PHE A 679 4.00 9.53 42.88
N ASN A 680 3.76 10.79 42.51
CA ASN A 680 3.74 11.96 43.38
C ASN A 680 5.06 12.27 44.10
N GLN A 681 6.17 11.65 43.68
CA GLN A 681 7.51 12.01 44.16
C GLN A 681 7.87 13.41 43.66
N LYS A 682 8.43 14.23 44.54
CA LYS A 682 8.96 15.55 44.19
C LYS A 682 10.18 15.36 43.29
N ILE A 683 10.17 15.98 42.11
CA ILE A 683 11.28 15.92 41.15
C ILE A 683 11.88 17.31 40.85
N ILE A 684 11.15 18.38 41.14
CA ILE A 684 11.64 19.77 41.11
C ILE A 684 11.34 20.46 42.43
N GLU A 685 12.30 21.23 42.93
CA GLU A 685 12.14 22.15 44.05
C GLU A 685 12.91 23.46 43.83
N ILE A 686 12.19 24.58 43.77
CA ILE A 686 12.76 25.91 43.60
C ILE A 686 12.94 26.54 44.98
N THR A 687 14.19 26.59 45.44
CA THR A 687 14.59 27.09 46.77
C THR A 687 14.81 28.61 46.82
N GLU A 688 15.18 29.24 45.70
CA GLU A 688 15.38 30.70 45.61
C GLU A 688 14.17 31.36 44.97
N ARG A 689 13.27 31.92 45.78
CA ARG A 689 12.13 32.72 45.30
C ARG A 689 12.42 34.21 45.47
N GLY A 690 12.20 35.00 44.42
CA GLY A 690 12.15 36.45 44.52
C GLY A 690 10.94 36.90 45.37
N LEU A 691 11.06 38.06 46.03
CA LEU A 691 10.04 38.65 46.91
C LEU A 691 8.63 38.70 46.28
N MET A 692 8.54 38.84 44.95
CA MET A 692 7.27 38.95 44.22
C MET A 692 6.54 37.60 44.04
N SER A 693 7.28 36.49 43.92
CA SER A 693 6.74 35.13 43.78
C SER A 693 6.24 34.51 45.10
N ALA A 694 6.62 35.07 46.25
CA ALA A 694 6.10 34.66 47.56
C ALA A 694 4.64 35.10 47.79
N PHE A 695 4.21 36.19 47.16
CA PHE A 695 2.85 36.74 47.29
C PHE A 695 1.80 36.03 46.42
N SER A 696 2.20 35.28 45.38
CA SER A 696 1.28 34.71 44.40
C SER A 696 0.72 33.31 44.75
N GLY A 697 1.08 32.74 45.91
CA GLY A 697 0.59 31.42 46.35
C GLY A 697 0.97 30.24 45.43
N LYS A 698 1.88 30.44 44.46
CA LYS A 698 2.29 29.42 43.50
C LYS A 698 3.24 28.40 44.16
N SER A 699 2.98 27.11 43.97
CA SER A 699 3.83 26.01 44.46
C SER A 699 5.11 25.93 43.62
N GLY A 700 6.27 26.19 44.21
CA GLY A 700 7.59 26.06 43.56
C GLY A 700 8.14 24.63 43.54
N GLU A 701 7.26 23.64 43.71
CA GLU A 701 7.60 22.23 43.60
C GLU A 701 6.78 21.56 42.50
N TYR A 702 7.41 20.63 41.78
CA TYR A 702 6.74 19.75 40.83
C TYR A 702 6.88 18.30 41.27
N ARG A 703 5.75 17.59 41.25
CA ARG A 703 5.66 16.18 41.60
C ARG A 703 5.27 15.38 40.36
N THR A 704 5.95 14.27 40.14
CA THR A 704 5.66 13.43 38.97
C THR A 704 4.24 12.84 39.08
N PRO A 705 3.40 12.94 38.04
CA PRO A 705 2.08 12.32 38.02
C PRO A 705 2.13 10.82 37.69
N VAL A 706 3.32 10.26 37.46
CA VAL A 706 3.51 8.88 37.02
C VAL A 706 4.70 8.24 37.72
N ARG A 707 4.68 6.91 37.82
CA ARG A 707 5.84 6.12 38.25
C ARG A 707 6.65 5.72 37.01
N GLY A 708 7.97 5.86 37.07
CA GLY A 708 8.83 5.49 35.95
C GLY A 708 10.32 5.65 36.26
N LYS A 709 11.15 5.17 35.34
CA LYS A 709 12.60 5.42 35.33
C LYS A 709 12.88 6.61 34.43
N ILE A 710 13.66 7.58 34.88
CA ILE A 710 14.04 8.75 34.08
C ILE A 710 15.02 8.27 33.00
N GLU A 711 14.60 8.36 31.74
CA GLU A 711 15.42 8.00 30.59
C GLU A 711 16.27 9.19 30.15
N HIS A 712 15.66 10.37 30.09
CA HIS A 712 16.32 11.56 29.58
C HIS A 712 15.75 12.84 30.20
N ILE A 713 16.61 13.83 30.43
CA ILE A 713 16.24 15.17 30.87
C ILE A 713 16.80 16.18 29.87
N ASN A 714 15.91 16.83 29.14
CA ASN A 714 16.27 17.92 28.24
C ASN A 714 16.04 19.27 28.93
N PHE A 715 17.14 19.88 29.38
CA PHE A 715 17.11 21.18 30.04
C PHE A 715 16.82 22.35 29.11
N GLU A 716 17.08 22.24 27.80
CA GLU A 716 16.81 23.30 26.83
C GLU A 716 15.31 23.41 26.52
N THR A 717 14.61 22.26 26.48
CA THR A 717 13.17 22.20 26.19
C THR A 717 12.30 22.10 27.43
N GLY A 718 12.90 21.94 28.60
CA GLY A 718 12.16 21.79 29.85
C GLY A 718 11.49 20.43 30.01
N THR A 719 12.02 19.37 29.40
CA THR A 719 11.34 18.09 29.24
C THR A 719 12.02 16.97 30.05
N ILE A 720 11.21 16.12 30.69
CA ILE A 720 11.67 14.88 31.34
C ILE A 720 10.95 13.71 30.69
N ILE A 721 11.72 12.73 30.21
CA ILE A 721 11.23 11.49 29.63
C ILE A 721 11.37 10.38 30.68
N LEU A 722 10.27 9.71 31.02
CA LEU A 722 10.24 8.58 31.93
C LEU A 722 9.76 7.33 31.20
N ARG A 723 10.41 6.19 31.41
CA ARG A 723 9.91 4.89 30.99
C ARG A 723 9.11 4.24 32.12
N GLU A 724 7.95 3.70 31.79
CA GLU A 724 7.12 2.92 32.71
C GLU A 724 7.95 1.78 33.35
N ILE A 725 7.86 1.64 34.68
CA ILE A 725 8.44 0.50 35.40
C ILE A 725 7.37 -0.58 35.46
N GLN A 726 7.64 -1.72 34.81
CA GLN A 726 6.70 -2.83 34.67
C GLN A 726 7.06 -3.96 35.63
N ASP A 727 6.44 -3.97 36.81
CA ASP A 727 6.58 -5.00 37.84
C ASP A 727 5.21 -5.53 38.29
N TYR A 728 4.28 -5.63 37.34
CA TYR A 728 2.89 -5.97 37.62
C TYR A 728 2.74 -7.38 38.21
N SER A 729 2.06 -7.45 39.35
CA SER A 729 1.66 -8.72 39.96
C SER A 729 0.49 -9.31 39.17
N THR A 730 0.65 -10.57 38.72
CA THR A 730 -0.43 -11.36 38.10
C THR A 730 -1.40 -11.96 39.13
N LYS A 731 -1.03 -11.93 40.42
CA LYS A 731 -1.90 -12.39 41.51
C LYS A 731 -3.06 -11.42 41.70
N PRO A 732 -4.31 -11.92 41.84
CA PRO A 732 -5.46 -11.07 42.13
C PRO A 732 -5.26 -10.32 43.45
N LEU A 733 -5.35 -9.00 43.40
CA LEU A 733 -5.29 -8.14 44.58
C LEU A 733 -6.72 -7.77 45.00
N ILE A 734 -7.13 -8.23 46.17
CA ILE A 734 -8.43 -7.89 46.74
C ILE A 734 -8.28 -6.64 47.62
N VAL A 735 -8.99 -5.58 47.27
CA VAL A 735 -8.95 -4.29 47.97
C VAL A 735 -10.30 -4.04 48.65
N ASN A 736 -10.30 -3.83 49.97
CA ASN A 736 -11.52 -3.55 50.72
C ASN A 736 -11.87 -2.06 50.71
N ILE A 737 -12.68 -1.66 49.75
CA ILE A 737 -13.11 -0.27 49.54
C ILE A 737 -14.06 0.20 50.64
N ALA A 738 -14.98 -0.66 51.06
CA ALA A 738 -15.97 -0.32 52.09
C ALA A 738 -15.32 0.05 53.43
N LYS A 739 -14.35 -0.75 53.86
CA LYS A 739 -13.57 -0.52 55.08
C LYS A 739 -12.78 0.78 55.01
N GLU A 740 -12.11 1.02 53.88
CA GLU A 740 -11.20 2.15 53.72
C GLU A 740 -11.92 3.50 53.58
N LEU A 741 -13.12 3.51 52.99
CA LEU A 741 -13.98 4.71 52.86
C LEU A 741 -15.04 4.84 53.98
N LYS A 742 -15.08 3.90 54.92
CA LYS A 742 -16.08 3.84 56.02
C LYS A 742 -17.53 3.90 55.51
N ILE A 743 -17.84 3.09 54.49
CA ILE A 743 -19.17 2.99 53.88
C ILE A 743 -19.72 1.56 54.01
N GLU A 744 -21.04 1.39 53.90
CA GLU A 744 -21.65 0.05 53.85
C GLU A 744 -21.28 -0.67 52.54
N PRO A 745 -20.97 -2.00 52.58
CA PRO A 745 -20.61 -2.79 51.40
C PRO A 745 -21.54 -2.63 50.19
N LYS A 746 -22.86 -2.58 50.41
CA LYS A 746 -23.84 -2.40 49.33
C LYS A 746 -23.70 -1.07 48.57
N HIS A 747 -23.05 -0.07 49.15
CA HIS A 747 -22.90 1.25 48.55
C HIS A 747 -21.61 1.44 47.74
N ILE A 748 -20.68 0.46 47.69
CA ILE A 748 -19.36 0.68 47.07
C ILE A 748 -19.42 1.19 45.62
N LYS A 749 -20.42 0.76 44.83
CA LYS A 749 -20.57 1.15 43.42
C LYS A 749 -20.75 2.66 43.25
N GLY A 750 -21.35 3.35 44.22
CA GLY A 750 -21.53 4.81 44.17
C GLY A 750 -20.27 5.62 44.43
N TYR A 751 -19.22 5.00 44.99
CA TYR A 751 -17.98 5.68 45.38
C TYR A 751 -16.79 5.30 44.49
N LEU A 752 -16.93 4.28 43.64
CA LEU A 752 -15.93 3.87 42.65
C LEU A 752 -15.87 4.86 41.48
N LYS A 753 -14.66 5.14 40.99
CA LYS A 753 -14.44 5.97 39.79
C LYS A 753 -14.42 5.16 38.49
N LYS A 754 -14.32 3.84 38.61
CA LYS A 754 -14.18 2.87 37.52
C LYS A 754 -15.14 1.70 37.73
N ARG A 755 -15.52 1.04 36.64
CA ARG A 755 -16.43 -0.10 36.59
C ARG A 755 -15.65 -1.41 36.46
N GLU A 756 -16.35 -2.51 36.69
CA GLU A 756 -15.82 -3.83 36.36
C GLU A 756 -15.48 -3.89 34.86
N GLY A 757 -14.32 -4.44 34.51
CA GLY A 757 -13.77 -4.43 33.16
C GLY A 757 -12.89 -3.21 32.84
N ASP A 758 -12.93 -2.14 33.65
CA ASP A 758 -12.08 -0.97 33.42
C ASP A 758 -10.63 -1.25 33.86
N PHE A 759 -9.67 -0.79 33.04
CA PHE A 759 -8.26 -0.73 33.40
C PHE A 759 -7.98 0.49 34.28
N LEU A 760 -7.13 0.30 35.28
CA LEU A 760 -6.64 1.35 36.16
C LEU A 760 -5.14 1.19 36.42
N GLU A 761 -4.46 2.33 36.52
CA GLU A 761 -3.03 2.39 36.83
C GLU A 761 -2.81 2.49 38.35
N THR A 762 -1.66 1.98 38.82
CA THR A 762 -1.26 2.16 40.22
C THR A 762 -1.26 3.65 40.56
N TYR A 763 -1.89 4.01 41.67
CA TYR A 763 -2.14 5.36 42.15
C TYR A 763 -3.22 6.19 41.44
N GLU A 764 -3.85 5.70 40.38
CA GLU A 764 -5.04 6.32 39.80
C GLU A 764 -6.18 6.37 40.84
N PRO A 765 -6.99 7.44 40.94
CA PRO A 765 -8.15 7.49 41.83
C PRO A 765 -9.12 6.34 41.56
N LEU A 766 -9.16 5.38 42.46
CA LEU A 766 -9.96 4.16 42.35
C LEU A 766 -11.35 4.36 42.96
N ALA A 767 -11.39 4.98 44.14
CA ALA A 767 -12.61 5.31 44.85
C ALA A 767 -12.44 6.62 45.63
N SER A 768 -13.52 7.36 45.88
CA SER A 768 -13.44 8.55 46.72
C SER A 768 -14.73 8.80 47.47
N ARG A 769 -14.63 9.25 48.72
CA ARG A 769 -15.71 9.84 49.49
C ARG A 769 -15.31 11.26 49.89
N LEU A 770 -16.12 12.25 49.51
CA LEU A 770 -15.83 13.67 49.67
C LEU A 770 -17.06 14.35 50.30
N ASP A 771 -17.19 14.20 51.62
CA ASP A 771 -18.29 14.76 52.41
C ASP A 771 -17.75 15.79 53.43
N LYS A 772 -18.63 16.58 54.06
CA LYS A 772 -18.24 17.58 55.07
C LYS A 772 -17.48 16.98 56.26
N ASP A 773 -17.81 15.74 56.64
CA ASP A 773 -17.25 15.06 57.82
C ASP A 773 -16.16 14.04 57.46
N PHE A 774 -15.99 13.69 56.18
CA PHE A 774 -15.02 12.67 55.74
C PHE A 774 -14.61 12.90 54.28
N SER A 775 -13.34 13.23 54.07
CA SER A 775 -12.74 13.40 52.75
C SER A 775 -11.55 12.46 52.59
N LYS A 776 -11.70 11.44 51.73
CA LYS A 776 -10.64 10.48 51.40
C LYS A 776 -10.76 10.04 49.95
N VAL A 777 -9.66 10.18 49.22
CA VAL A 777 -9.48 9.58 47.91
C VAL A 777 -8.60 8.36 48.08
N MET A 778 -9.06 7.21 47.60
CA MET A 778 -8.29 6.00 47.55
C MET A 778 -7.62 5.87 46.18
N PRO A 779 -6.27 5.92 46.14
CA PRO A 779 -5.53 5.51 44.95
C PRO A 779 -5.65 3.99 44.73
N SER A 780 -5.48 3.56 43.48
CA SER A 780 -5.30 2.16 43.17
C SER A 780 -4.00 1.63 43.77
N PRO A 781 -4.01 0.49 44.49
CA PRO A 781 -2.78 -0.12 45.00
C PRO A 781 -2.00 -0.93 43.96
N ALA A 782 -2.57 -1.20 42.78
CA ALA A 782 -1.89 -1.89 41.68
C ALA A 782 -2.44 -1.48 40.31
N THR A 783 -1.66 -1.74 39.27
CA THR A 783 -2.08 -1.61 37.87
C THR A 783 -2.75 -2.90 37.42
N GLY A 784 -3.91 -2.80 36.77
CA GLY A 784 -4.62 -3.98 36.27
C GLY A 784 -6.05 -3.66 35.84
N VAL A 785 -6.84 -4.70 35.60
CA VAL A 785 -8.27 -4.60 35.30
C VAL A 785 -9.06 -4.91 36.57
N ILE A 786 -10.16 -4.20 36.81
CA ILE A 786 -11.13 -4.58 37.84
C ILE A 786 -11.87 -5.83 37.34
N THR A 787 -11.50 -7.00 37.86
CA THR A 787 -12.08 -8.27 37.41
C THR A 787 -13.35 -8.67 38.16
N ALA A 788 -13.60 -8.07 39.32
CA ALA A 788 -14.80 -8.32 40.11
C ALA A 788 -15.06 -7.16 41.09
N ILE A 789 -16.34 -6.86 41.31
CA ILE A 789 -16.81 -5.95 42.36
C ILE A 789 -17.77 -6.72 43.29
N ASP A 790 -17.35 -7.00 44.51
CA ASP A 790 -18.14 -7.72 45.53
C ASP A 790 -18.87 -6.71 46.43
N THR A 791 -20.19 -6.58 46.22
CA THR A 791 -21.06 -5.67 46.99
C THR A 791 -21.50 -6.23 48.34
N GLU A 792 -21.29 -7.52 48.62
CA GLU A 792 -21.59 -8.12 49.93
C GLU A 792 -20.43 -7.87 50.92
N LYS A 793 -19.20 -8.06 50.45
CA LYS A 793 -17.98 -7.83 51.26
C LYS A 793 -17.42 -6.42 51.12
N GLY A 794 -17.86 -5.67 50.11
CA GLY A 794 -17.43 -4.30 49.87
C GLY A 794 -16.00 -4.21 49.31
N THR A 795 -15.60 -5.24 48.55
CA THR A 795 -14.24 -5.39 48.02
C THR A 795 -14.22 -5.35 46.50
N ILE A 796 -13.09 -4.95 45.92
CA ILE A 796 -12.83 -5.09 44.49
C ILE A 796 -11.62 -5.99 44.26
N THR A 797 -11.58 -6.68 43.13
CA THR A 797 -10.42 -7.48 42.71
C THR A 797 -9.75 -6.80 41.52
N ILE A 798 -8.47 -6.49 41.66
CA ILE A 798 -7.62 -5.94 40.59
C ILE A 798 -6.66 -7.04 40.16
N GLN A 799 -6.59 -7.32 38.87
CA GLN A 799 -5.66 -8.29 38.32
C GLN A 799 -5.06 -7.80 37.01
N TYR A 800 -3.75 -7.91 36.86
CA TYR A 800 -3.10 -7.73 35.56
C TYR A 800 -3.29 -9.00 34.73
N LYS A 801 -4.15 -8.95 33.72
CA LYS A 801 -4.35 -10.02 32.74
C LYS A 801 -3.66 -9.62 31.45
N ASN A 802 -2.49 -10.18 31.18
CA ASN A 802 -1.83 -10.09 29.88
C ASN A 802 -1.29 -11.47 29.54
N GLU A 803 -1.43 -11.88 28.29
CA GLU A 803 -0.79 -13.09 27.77
C GLU A 803 0.63 -12.72 27.35
N PRO A 804 1.67 -13.36 27.92
CA PRO A 804 3.04 -13.13 27.48
C PRO A 804 3.20 -13.48 26.00
N TYR A 805 3.99 -12.69 25.28
CA TYR A 805 4.40 -13.03 23.93
C TYR A 805 5.63 -13.94 24.00
N HIS A 806 5.51 -15.18 23.52
CA HIS A 806 6.59 -16.17 23.52
C HIS A 806 7.23 -16.29 22.14
N VAL A 807 8.56 -16.40 22.12
CA VAL A 807 9.34 -16.74 20.93
C VAL A 807 10.01 -18.09 21.15
N PHE A 808 9.66 -19.07 20.33
CA PHE A 808 10.26 -20.41 20.36
C PHE A 808 11.40 -20.55 19.33
N ALA A 809 12.24 -21.56 19.51
CA ALA A 809 13.37 -21.86 18.64
C ALA A 809 12.93 -22.25 17.22
N ASN A 810 11.80 -22.94 17.12
CA ASN A 810 11.18 -23.48 15.91
C ASN A 810 11.98 -24.54 15.14
N VAL A 811 13.29 -24.65 15.36
CA VAL A 811 14.18 -25.66 14.78
C VAL A 811 15.02 -26.35 15.87
N SER A 812 15.49 -27.57 15.59
CA SER A 812 16.53 -28.22 16.39
C SER A 812 17.90 -27.67 15.96
N GLY A 813 18.71 -27.11 16.87
CA GLY A 813 19.98 -26.50 16.48
C GLY A 813 20.81 -25.97 17.63
N LYS A 814 21.88 -25.24 17.30
CA LYS A 814 22.81 -24.63 18.26
C LYS A 814 22.70 -23.11 18.20
N VAL A 815 22.59 -22.45 19.35
CA VAL A 815 22.62 -20.99 19.45
C VAL A 815 24.05 -20.51 19.16
N ILE A 816 24.21 -19.70 18.12
CA ILE A 816 25.52 -19.18 17.69
C ILE A 816 25.74 -17.71 18.05
N ASP A 817 24.68 -16.98 18.32
CA ASP A 817 24.71 -15.56 18.69
C ASP A 817 23.48 -15.22 19.54
N VAL A 818 23.67 -14.37 20.55
CA VAL A 818 22.62 -13.89 21.46
C VAL A 818 22.76 -12.38 21.60
N GLU A 819 21.71 -11.68 21.22
CA GLU A 819 21.55 -10.24 21.44
C GLU A 819 20.73 -10.05 22.72
N GLU A 820 21.38 -9.52 23.75
CA GLU A 820 20.80 -9.40 25.09
C GLU A 820 19.43 -8.72 25.06
N ASN A 821 18.46 -9.35 25.72
CA ASN A 821 17.08 -8.89 25.83
C ASN A 821 16.30 -8.76 24.51
N LEU A 822 16.83 -9.19 23.36
CA LEU A 822 16.16 -8.98 22.07
C LEU A 822 16.06 -10.22 21.19
N SER A 823 17.14 -10.98 21.00
CA SER A 823 17.13 -12.07 20.04
C SER A 823 18.18 -13.15 20.26
N ALA A 824 17.99 -14.31 19.63
CA ALA A 824 19.00 -15.35 19.50
C ALA A 824 19.04 -15.88 18.06
N THR A 825 20.23 -16.17 17.55
CA THR A 825 20.44 -16.78 16.24
C THR A 825 20.80 -18.25 16.40
N ILE A 826 20.03 -19.12 15.74
CA ILE A 826 20.16 -20.57 15.83
C ILE A 826 20.71 -21.10 14.51
N GLN A 827 21.80 -21.85 14.57
CA GLN A 827 22.32 -22.64 13.45
C GLN A 827 21.69 -24.03 13.48
N TYR A 828 21.19 -24.49 12.34
CA TYR A 828 20.57 -25.81 12.20
C TYR A 828 20.98 -26.49 10.90
N ASN A 829 20.89 -27.82 10.88
CA ASN A 829 21.07 -28.63 9.67
C ASN A 829 19.72 -29.12 9.17
N GLY A 830 19.48 -29.06 7.87
CA GLY A 830 18.24 -29.55 7.31
C GLY A 830 18.08 -29.25 5.83
N SER A 831 16.83 -29.34 5.38
CA SER A 831 16.40 -29.05 4.02
C SER A 831 15.44 -27.87 4.04
N LYS A 832 15.67 -26.89 3.16
CA LYS A 832 14.82 -25.72 2.99
C LYS A 832 14.12 -25.77 1.64
N LEU A 833 12.81 -25.56 1.68
CA LEU A 833 11.94 -25.50 0.52
C LEU A 833 11.12 -24.21 0.58
N VAL A 834 10.76 -23.69 -0.59
CA VAL A 834 9.94 -22.48 -0.72
C VAL A 834 8.66 -22.78 -1.50
N GLY A 835 7.53 -22.34 -0.96
CA GLY A 835 6.25 -22.34 -1.67
C GLY A 835 6.13 -21.14 -2.61
N ILE A 836 5.11 -21.14 -3.46
CA ILE A 836 4.81 -19.99 -4.32
C ILE A 836 4.03 -18.91 -3.55
N ILE A 837 3.09 -19.33 -2.70
CA ILE A 837 2.31 -18.48 -1.78
C ILE A 837 1.91 -19.28 -0.54
N GLY A 838 1.80 -18.60 0.60
CA GLY A 838 1.33 -19.17 1.85
C GLY A 838 0.42 -18.21 2.60
N PHE A 839 -0.26 -18.71 3.62
CA PHE A 839 -1.24 -17.99 4.44
C PHE A 839 -1.11 -18.43 5.89
N GLY A 840 -1.47 -17.55 6.82
CA GLY A 840 -1.32 -17.78 8.25
C GLY A 840 0.13 -17.62 8.72
N GLY A 841 0.29 -17.47 10.04
CA GLY A 841 1.58 -17.20 10.67
C GLY A 841 2.58 -18.35 10.58
N GLU A 842 3.53 -18.37 11.49
CA GLU A 842 4.41 -19.51 11.64
C GLU A 842 3.81 -20.57 12.56
N LYS A 843 4.16 -21.84 12.32
CA LYS A 843 3.84 -22.93 13.25
C LYS A 843 5.12 -23.60 13.72
N THR A 844 5.24 -23.73 15.05
CA THR A 844 6.29 -24.52 15.68
C THR A 844 6.17 -25.99 15.28
N SER A 845 7.32 -26.58 14.94
CA SER A 845 7.52 -27.92 14.37
C SER A 845 6.39 -28.94 14.53
N GLY A 846 5.82 -29.40 13.41
CA GLY A 846 4.91 -30.54 13.36
C GLY A 846 5.55 -31.75 12.66
N MET A 847 5.04 -32.95 12.94
CA MET A 847 5.49 -34.15 12.24
C MET A 847 4.81 -34.26 10.87
N LEU A 848 5.61 -34.42 9.83
CA LEU A 848 5.14 -34.51 8.45
C LEU A 848 4.45 -35.84 8.19
N ILE A 849 3.22 -35.78 7.69
CA ILE A 849 2.44 -36.93 7.22
C ILE A 849 1.92 -36.65 5.82
N ILE A 850 2.11 -37.60 4.92
CA ILE A 850 1.50 -37.56 3.60
C ILE A 850 0.06 -38.04 3.73
N ASN A 851 -0.88 -37.28 3.18
CA ASN A 851 -2.27 -37.67 3.14
C ASN A 851 -2.89 -37.39 1.77
N LYS A 852 -3.90 -38.17 1.43
CA LYS A 852 -4.84 -37.80 0.36
C LYS A 852 -5.69 -36.64 0.85
N SER A 853 -6.32 -35.91 -0.07
CA SER A 853 -7.24 -34.80 0.20
C SER A 853 -8.58 -35.26 0.80
N HIS A 854 -8.53 -36.20 1.76
CA HIS A 854 -9.65 -36.70 2.54
C HIS A 854 -9.14 -37.13 3.92
N LEU A 855 -9.78 -36.64 4.99
CA LEU A 855 -9.48 -37.05 6.35
C LEU A 855 -10.51 -38.06 6.86
N GLU A 856 -10.02 -39.11 7.49
CA GLU A 856 -10.84 -39.89 8.42
C GLU A 856 -10.94 -39.10 9.74
N ASN A 857 -12.05 -39.23 10.47
CA ASN A 857 -12.15 -38.63 11.79
C ASN A 857 -11.29 -39.43 12.78
N ASP A 858 -10.05 -38.98 13.01
CA ASP A 858 -9.03 -39.73 13.74
C ASP A 858 -8.03 -38.79 14.43
N THR A 859 -7.78 -39.03 15.72
CA THR A 859 -6.81 -38.26 16.52
C THR A 859 -5.37 -38.30 15.99
N LYS A 860 -5.03 -39.21 15.07
CA LYS A 860 -3.66 -39.35 14.50
C LYS A 860 -3.14 -38.10 13.77
N TYR A 861 -4.04 -37.21 13.33
CA TYR A 861 -3.68 -36.01 12.55
C TYR A 861 -3.42 -34.76 13.42
N ARG A 862 -3.76 -34.82 14.71
CA ARG A 862 -3.53 -33.73 15.66
C ARG A 862 -2.05 -33.37 15.76
N ASP A 863 -1.75 -32.08 15.71
CA ASP A 863 -0.39 -31.52 15.75
C ASP A 863 0.55 -32.04 14.64
N LYS A 864 -0.01 -32.56 13.54
CA LYS A 864 0.73 -33.00 12.35
C LYS A 864 0.71 -31.96 11.26
N ILE A 865 1.72 -31.95 10.41
CA ILE A 865 1.68 -31.20 9.17
C ILE A 865 1.33 -32.16 8.05
N LEU A 866 0.24 -31.85 7.35
CA LEU A 866 -0.23 -32.66 6.23
C LEU A 866 0.37 -32.16 4.93
N VAL A 867 0.84 -33.11 4.11
CA VAL A 867 1.31 -32.86 2.74
C VAL A 867 0.39 -33.62 1.78
N CYS A 868 -0.25 -32.87 0.88
CA CYS A 868 -1.06 -33.42 -0.21
C CYS A 868 -0.32 -33.25 -1.53
N PHE A 869 -0.49 -34.21 -2.44
CA PHE A 869 0.12 -34.16 -3.79
C PHE A 869 -0.87 -33.71 -4.88
N GLU A 870 -2.14 -33.54 -4.52
CA GLU A 870 -3.23 -33.14 -5.38
C GLU A 870 -3.94 -31.90 -4.81
N LYS A 871 -4.82 -31.29 -5.61
CA LYS A 871 -5.64 -30.15 -5.21
C LYS A 871 -6.42 -30.45 -3.92
N ILE A 872 -6.43 -29.50 -3.00
CA ILE A 872 -7.25 -29.52 -1.78
C ILE A 872 -8.52 -28.66 -1.95
N SER A 873 -9.50 -28.84 -1.07
CA SER A 873 -10.78 -28.10 -1.09
C SER A 873 -11.06 -27.38 0.23
N TYR A 874 -12.07 -26.51 0.23
CA TYR A 874 -12.58 -25.86 1.45
C TYR A 874 -12.99 -26.87 2.52
N ASP A 875 -13.78 -27.89 2.15
CA ASP A 875 -14.24 -28.92 3.10
C ASP A 875 -13.06 -29.63 3.75
N PHE A 876 -12.03 -29.98 2.97
CA PHE A 876 -10.84 -30.62 3.51
C PHE A 876 -10.08 -29.71 4.49
N LEU A 877 -9.96 -28.42 4.21
CA LEU A 877 -9.35 -27.46 5.14
C LEU A 877 -10.17 -27.29 6.43
N ARG A 878 -11.50 -27.27 6.33
CA ARG A 878 -12.41 -27.25 7.49
C ARG A 878 -12.20 -28.50 8.35
N ASP A 879 -12.20 -29.68 7.75
CA ASP A 879 -12.00 -30.94 8.46
C ASP A 879 -10.60 -31.01 9.12
N CYS A 880 -9.57 -30.44 8.48
CA CYS A 880 -8.24 -30.29 9.08
C CYS A 880 -8.27 -29.38 10.32
N ALA A 881 -9.04 -28.29 10.27
CA ALA A 881 -9.17 -27.35 11.37
C ALA A 881 -9.90 -27.97 12.57
N GLU A 882 -10.95 -28.75 12.31
CA GLU A 882 -11.69 -29.48 13.34
C GLU A 882 -10.84 -30.54 14.06
N GLN A 883 -9.78 -31.05 13.40
CA GLN A 883 -8.87 -32.07 13.94
C GLN A 883 -7.55 -31.53 14.49
N ASP A 884 -7.44 -30.20 14.71
CA ASP A 884 -6.25 -29.55 15.27
C ASP A 884 -4.95 -29.87 14.48
N VAL A 885 -5.02 -29.91 13.15
CA VAL A 885 -3.85 -30.06 12.27
C VAL A 885 -2.90 -28.88 12.47
N ALA A 886 -1.59 -29.13 12.52
CA ALA A 886 -0.59 -28.09 12.75
C ALA A 886 -0.28 -27.24 11.52
N GLY A 887 -0.42 -27.77 10.30
CA GLY A 887 -0.15 -27.05 9.05
C GLY A 887 -0.50 -27.87 7.81
N MET A 888 -0.61 -27.19 6.67
CA MET A 888 -0.98 -27.78 5.38
C MET A 888 -0.02 -27.37 4.26
N VAL A 889 0.51 -28.36 3.54
CA VAL A 889 1.26 -28.16 2.29
C VAL A 889 0.51 -28.86 1.17
N ALA A 890 0.17 -28.12 0.12
CA ALA A 890 -0.55 -28.67 -1.03
C ALA A 890 -0.07 -28.01 -2.32
N PRO A 891 -0.29 -28.64 -3.49
CA PRO A 891 0.08 -28.00 -4.73
C PRO A 891 -0.79 -26.80 -5.06
N SER A 892 -2.09 -26.97 -4.88
CA SER A 892 -3.07 -25.96 -5.24
C SER A 892 -4.39 -26.13 -4.52
N ILE A 893 -5.18 -25.07 -4.60
CA ILE A 893 -6.56 -24.98 -4.17
C ILE A 893 -7.30 -24.06 -5.15
N ASP A 894 -8.63 -24.19 -5.26
CA ASP A 894 -9.40 -23.16 -5.95
C ASP A 894 -9.39 -21.84 -5.15
N ASN A 895 -9.22 -20.71 -5.83
CA ASN A 895 -9.19 -19.41 -5.16
C ASN A 895 -10.45 -19.15 -4.33
N LYS A 896 -11.62 -19.58 -4.83
CA LYS A 896 -12.90 -19.45 -4.14
C LYS A 896 -12.91 -20.19 -2.79
N ASP A 897 -12.51 -21.45 -2.79
CA ASP A 897 -12.43 -22.30 -1.60
C ASP A 897 -11.48 -21.71 -0.56
N LEU A 898 -10.33 -21.17 -1.01
CA LEU A 898 -9.40 -20.50 -0.11
C LEU A 898 -10.01 -19.22 0.48
N VAL A 899 -10.68 -18.39 -0.33
CA VAL A 899 -11.34 -17.16 0.15
C VAL A 899 -12.44 -17.50 1.16
N GLU A 900 -13.16 -18.60 0.96
CA GLU A 900 -14.15 -19.09 1.93
C GLU A 900 -13.50 -19.49 3.27
N PHE A 901 -12.34 -20.16 3.22
CA PHE A 901 -11.57 -20.52 4.42
C PHE A 901 -10.95 -19.30 5.13
N LEU A 902 -10.43 -18.32 4.38
CA LEU A 902 -9.81 -17.10 4.93
C LEU A 902 -10.85 -16.08 5.44
N GLY A 903 -12.06 -16.08 4.87
CA GLY A 903 -13.10 -15.09 5.12
C GLY A 903 -12.91 -13.76 4.39
N GLU A 904 -11.86 -13.61 3.59
CA GLU A 904 -11.62 -12.41 2.77
C GLU A 904 -10.90 -12.71 1.44
N GLU A 905 -11.06 -11.80 0.47
CA GLU A 905 -10.40 -11.88 -0.84
C GLU A 905 -8.88 -11.65 -0.74
N ILE A 906 -8.13 -12.33 -1.61
CA ILE A 906 -6.68 -12.17 -1.72
C ILE A 906 -6.35 -10.81 -2.36
N GLY A 907 -5.62 -9.96 -1.62
CA GLY A 907 -5.18 -8.65 -2.09
C GLY A 907 -3.86 -8.69 -2.86
N VAL A 908 -2.89 -7.86 -2.46
CA VAL A 908 -1.55 -7.77 -3.05
C VAL A 908 -0.59 -8.92 -2.65
N ALA A 909 -1.13 -10.03 -2.15
CA ALA A 909 -0.38 -11.17 -1.60
C ALA A 909 0.76 -10.76 -0.63
N LEU A 910 0.43 -9.86 0.29
CA LEU A 910 1.12 -9.71 1.56
C LEU A 910 0.34 -10.52 2.60
N THR A 911 0.80 -11.74 2.86
CA THR A 911 0.09 -12.74 3.67
C THR A 911 0.89 -13.12 4.91
N GLY A 912 0.33 -13.96 5.76
CA GLY A 912 1.00 -14.50 6.95
C GLY A 912 0.49 -13.94 8.28
N ASN A 913 -0.50 -13.06 8.23
CA ASN A 913 -1.16 -12.47 9.40
C ASN A 913 -2.66 -12.80 9.43
N GLU A 914 -3.12 -13.64 8.51
CA GLU A 914 -4.51 -14.10 8.51
C GLU A 914 -4.78 -14.92 9.77
N ASN A 915 -5.94 -14.66 10.38
CA ASN A 915 -6.37 -15.37 11.58
C ASN A 915 -6.98 -16.73 11.22
N ILE A 916 -6.13 -17.66 10.77
CA ILE A 916 -6.51 -19.03 10.42
C ILE A 916 -5.92 -20.05 11.42
N PRO A 917 -6.58 -21.21 11.62
CA PRO A 917 -6.17 -22.20 12.63
C PRO A 917 -4.74 -22.76 12.45
N PHE A 918 -4.26 -22.82 11.22
CA PHE A 918 -2.93 -23.32 10.88
C PHE A 918 -2.41 -22.70 9.57
N PRO A 919 -1.09 -22.62 9.37
CA PRO A 919 -0.52 -22.11 8.13
C PRO A 919 -0.75 -23.06 6.94
N ILE A 920 -1.00 -22.45 5.79
CA ILE A 920 -1.18 -23.14 4.51
C ILE A 920 -0.06 -22.68 3.58
N ILE A 921 0.64 -23.60 2.92
CA ILE A 921 1.64 -23.28 1.89
C ILE A 921 1.26 -24.00 0.60
N LEU A 922 1.08 -23.22 -0.47
CA LEU A 922 0.85 -23.71 -1.82
C LEU A 922 2.17 -23.77 -2.59
N THR A 923 2.42 -24.87 -3.30
CA THR A 923 3.65 -25.05 -4.07
C THR A 923 3.51 -24.68 -5.55
N GLU A 924 2.34 -24.83 -6.18
CA GLU A 924 2.15 -24.59 -7.62
C GLU A 924 1.22 -23.40 -7.92
N GLY A 925 0.09 -23.23 -7.23
CA GLY A 925 -0.80 -22.07 -7.47
C GLY A 925 -2.28 -22.35 -7.23
N PHE A 926 -3.15 -21.83 -8.09
CA PHE A 926 -4.61 -21.93 -7.95
C PHE A 926 -5.26 -22.71 -9.09
N GLY A 927 -6.15 -23.66 -8.78
CA GLY A 927 -6.73 -24.58 -9.77
C GLY A 927 -6.30 -26.02 -9.54
N ASN A 928 -6.22 -26.84 -10.58
CA ASN A 928 -6.05 -28.30 -10.48
C ASN A 928 -4.61 -28.75 -10.78
N PHE A 929 -3.64 -28.13 -10.11
CA PHE A 929 -2.24 -28.52 -10.24
C PHE A 929 -1.91 -29.76 -9.39
N ARG A 930 -1.00 -30.58 -9.92
CA ARG A 930 -0.33 -31.65 -9.16
C ARG A 930 1.02 -31.16 -8.66
N MET A 931 1.45 -31.65 -7.50
CA MET A 931 2.76 -31.31 -6.95
C MET A 931 3.90 -31.69 -7.90
N ASN A 932 4.88 -30.80 -8.03
CA ASN A 932 6.09 -31.05 -8.81
C ASN A 932 6.79 -32.33 -8.34
N ALA A 933 7.23 -33.17 -9.28
CA ALA A 933 7.83 -34.47 -9.00
C ALA A 933 9.04 -34.43 -8.04
N VAL A 934 9.82 -33.35 -8.08
CA VAL A 934 10.97 -33.14 -7.17
C VAL A 934 10.49 -33.01 -5.73
N PHE A 935 9.46 -32.19 -5.49
CA PHE A 935 8.88 -32.02 -4.16
C PHE A 935 8.11 -33.27 -3.72
N GLU A 936 7.34 -33.90 -4.62
CA GLU A 936 6.61 -35.15 -4.33
C GLU A 936 7.56 -36.26 -3.86
N THR A 937 8.68 -36.47 -4.58
CA THR A 937 9.69 -37.48 -4.23
C THR A 937 10.35 -37.16 -2.89
N PHE A 938 10.75 -35.91 -2.70
CA PHE A 938 11.40 -35.48 -1.48
C PHE A 938 10.51 -35.63 -0.25
N PHE A 939 9.24 -35.22 -0.30
CA PHE A 939 8.33 -35.35 0.84
C PHE A 939 8.05 -36.82 1.22
N LYS A 940 8.04 -37.74 0.24
CA LYS A 940 7.96 -39.20 0.50
C LYS A 940 9.16 -39.70 1.30
N GLU A 941 10.36 -39.20 1.00
CA GLU A 941 11.59 -39.57 1.72
C GLU A 941 11.68 -38.94 3.12
N GLN A 942 11.03 -37.79 3.34
CA GLN A 942 11.04 -37.07 4.62
C GLN A 942 9.84 -37.39 5.54
N GLN A 943 9.07 -38.43 5.25
CA GLN A 943 7.90 -38.79 6.06
C GLN A 943 8.29 -39.01 7.54
N HIS A 944 7.44 -38.55 8.46
CA HIS A 944 7.63 -38.61 9.91
C HIS A 944 8.76 -37.74 10.48
N LYS A 945 9.46 -36.96 9.65
CA LYS A 945 10.38 -35.93 10.14
C LYS A 945 9.63 -34.69 10.63
N LYS A 946 10.35 -33.86 11.38
CA LYS A 946 9.86 -32.57 11.86
C LYS A 946 9.94 -31.54 10.74
N MET A 947 8.91 -30.70 10.65
CA MET A 947 8.87 -29.59 9.72
C MET A 947 8.41 -28.31 10.42
N TYR A 948 9.14 -27.22 10.21
CA TYR A 948 8.71 -25.86 10.52
C TYR A 948 8.10 -25.23 9.27
N MET A 949 7.03 -24.46 9.46
CA MET A 949 6.36 -23.73 8.40
C MET A 949 6.22 -22.25 8.74
N ASN A 950 6.43 -21.41 7.74
CA ASN A 950 6.11 -19.99 7.79
C ASN A 950 5.32 -19.61 6.53
N GLY A 951 4.05 -19.28 6.71
CA GLY A 951 3.14 -18.91 5.61
C GLY A 951 3.37 -17.50 5.05
N HIS A 952 4.20 -16.67 5.69
CA HIS A 952 4.41 -15.29 5.27
C HIS A 952 4.91 -15.20 3.83
N THR A 953 4.12 -14.51 3.00
CA THR A 953 4.44 -14.25 1.60
C THR A 953 4.39 -12.77 1.32
N GLN A 954 5.36 -12.30 0.55
CA GLN A 954 5.40 -10.97 -0.04
C GLN A 954 5.93 -11.12 -1.47
N ILE A 955 5.06 -10.97 -2.46
CA ILE A 955 5.38 -11.28 -3.86
C ILE A 955 6.15 -10.18 -4.60
N ARG A 956 6.31 -9.00 -4.00
CA ARG A 956 6.94 -7.81 -4.60
C ARG A 956 7.65 -6.97 -3.53
N ALA A 957 8.71 -6.26 -3.93
CA ALA A 957 9.38 -5.22 -3.14
C ALA A 957 9.86 -5.73 -1.77
N GLY A 958 11.02 -6.38 -1.73
CA GLY A 958 11.46 -7.15 -0.56
C GLY A 958 10.83 -8.54 -0.56
N VAL A 959 10.94 -9.25 -1.68
CA VAL A 959 10.26 -10.53 -1.93
C VAL A 959 10.57 -11.54 -0.82
N VAL A 960 9.52 -12.01 -0.15
CA VAL A 960 9.56 -13.10 0.82
C VAL A 960 8.68 -14.23 0.29
N ARG A 961 9.26 -15.43 0.20
CA ARG A 961 8.50 -16.65 -0.12
C ARG A 961 8.22 -17.42 1.15
N PRO A 962 7.06 -18.10 1.24
CA PRO A 962 6.75 -18.95 2.38
C PRO A 962 7.77 -20.08 2.46
N GLN A 963 8.14 -20.46 3.68
CA GLN A 963 9.26 -21.36 3.92
C GLN A 963 8.81 -22.63 4.62
N MET A 964 9.39 -23.74 4.19
CA MET A 964 9.30 -25.05 4.84
C MET A 964 10.71 -25.49 5.18
N ILE A 965 10.95 -25.81 6.44
CA ILE A 965 12.25 -26.28 6.92
C ILE A 965 12.06 -27.66 7.53
N ILE A 966 12.70 -28.67 6.95
CA ILE A 966 12.67 -30.05 7.44
C ILE A 966 14.01 -30.38 8.09
N PHE A 967 13.95 -30.96 9.28
CA PHE A 967 15.11 -31.29 10.10
C PHE A 967 14.82 -32.52 10.99
N GLU A 968 15.83 -33.01 11.69
CA GLU A 968 15.75 -34.19 12.56
C GLU A 968 15.06 -33.94 13.93
#